data_AF-A0A6C0I825-F1
#
_entry.id   AF-A0A6C0I825-F1
#
_cell.length_a   1.000
_cell.length_b   1.000
_cell.length_c   1.000
_cell.angle_alpha   90.00
_cell.angle_beta   90.00
_cell.angle_gamma   90.00
#
_symmetry.space_group_name_H-M   'P 1'
#
loop_
_entity.id
_entity.type
_entity.pdbx_description
1 polymer ?
#
loop_
_entity_poly.entity_id
_entity_poly.type
_entity_poly.pdbx_seq_one_letter_code
_entity_poly.pdbx_strand_id
1 'polypeptide(L)'
;MITINKAKNSLLPIVCATLLKKGKYIFNNVRMIDDLKIILQLIIQFNVKYYFKKSNLIIDTTRITIPNKLHYRENTRASYYLIGSTIHYNNCSFYFGNGCDIHHESRKINYHLDLITLSGKEYTIINGMLTVTGTFTNKNVYYRFQKPSVGATINAILLFCKLKISSIFDNYAKDPYIFDVIKFIRKLGFYVYYNETYIVLNGNKTTNINKVVYHNVIPDPIETLSYIILSAITLPNNTISWYTIKNVKIKNLGESLNLLNEIGITLVRSKKQGSFFIKKNVLKPFVIETGYFPKVYTDAQPFFCILALFIGGCTITETIWDNRFNYIHEINKLGYDIKLNNNVVQVSSVKKTNIENYIFNCTDLRGGMAVYMLLKLSKKPFKMNNEHIIKRGYYNYKQNVKKIINNNFFIYTNYRVKNHSNIKIGGKSKYFCELNDVIELKYLKYFDRFKVIGTGCNIYFDKYYPGMIIKNNLTGITLIEDTTDYLKVKAMSGTLLMDLVTYCYNYSADLSKLAGIPGTIGGAVYGNVGAYNMEISNFVIECELFNNKLTDLDFEYRSSIFKKNKLNDIIISVTFCVKKGINIKESITNILEIRNKKFNYSNTLGCIFKNNKDYYAWQMIDMLNLRGKIINNIHILENHPNIFVNVGNASVNDLKKLINRIINELKDKKIIIEQEIEIIKDERFFNNSVL
;
A
#
# COMPACT_ATOMS: atom_id res chain seq x y z
N MET A 1 2.99 5.21 -4.92
CA MET A 1 2.14 6.04 -4.03
C MET A 1 0.78 6.26 -4.70
N ILE A 2 -0.29 6.21 -3.92
CA ILE A 2 -1.68 6.42 -4.37
C ILE A 2 -2.22 7.60 -3.59
N THR A 3 -2.79 8.59 -4.26
CA THR A 3 -3.28 9.81 -3.60
C THR A 3 -4.80 9.80 -3.62
N ILE A 4 -5.40 9.90 -2.42
CA ILE A 4 -6.84 9.99 -2.25
C ILE A 4 -7.33 11.38 -2.69
N ASN A 5 -8.43 11.38 -3.43
CA ASN A 5 -9.11 12.55 -3.94
C ASN A 5 -9.96 13.22 -2.85
N LYS A 6 -10.50 14.39 -3.17
CA LYS A 6 -11.40 15.12 -2.28
C LYS A 6 -12.75 14.42 -2.22
N ALA A 7 -13.33 14.37 -1.02
CA ALA A 7 -14.64 13.80 -0.80
C ALA A 7 -15.68 14.50 -1.66
N LYS A 8 -16.30 13.77 -2.59
CA LYS A 8 -17.40 14.31 -3.42
C LYS A 8 -18.52 14.88 -2.54
N ASN A 9 -18.89 14.12 -1.51
CA ASN A 9 -20.00 14.46 -0.62
C ASN A 9 -19.73 15.71 0.26
N SER A 10 -18.48 16.18 0.33
CA SER A 10 -18.14 17.51 0.88
C SER A 10 -18.02 18.56 -0.22
N LEU A 11 -17.34 18.23 -1.32
CA LEU A 11 -17.00 19.19 -2.36
C LEU A 11 -18.24 19.78 -3.03
N LEU A 12 -19.20 18.95 -3.45
CA LEU A 12 -20.39 19.41 -4.17
C LEU A 12 -21.24 20.40 -3.36
N PRO A 13 -21.62 20.11 -2.09
CA PRO A 13 -22.37 21.08 -1.30
C PRO A 13 -21.56 22.33 -0.94
N ILE A 14 -20.24 22.22 -0.76
CA ILE A 14 -19.37 23.39 -0.53
C ILE A 14 -19.33 24.30 -1.76
N VAL A 15 -19.30 23.74 -2.97
CA VAL A 15 -19.40 24.50 -4.21
C VAL A 15 -20.75 25.22 -4.29
N CYS A 16 -21.87 24.56 -3.99
CA CYS A 16 -23.17 25.23 -3.92
C CYS A 16 -23.21 26.33 -2.84
N ALA A 17 -22.60 26.10 -1.68
CA ALA A 17 -22.51 27.07 -0.58
C ALA A 17 -21.80 28.37 -0.96
N THR A 18 -20.98 28.39 -2.02
CA THR A 18 -20.36 29.63 -2.54
C THR A 18 -21.39 30.67 -2.99
N LEU A 19 -22.60 30.23 -3.32
CA LEU A 19 -23.71 31.10 -3.73
C LEU A 19 -24.34 31.85 -2.56
N LEU A 20 -24.06 31.47 -1.31
CA LEU A 20 -24.66 32.11 -0.12
C LEU A 20 -24.12 33.52 0.14
N LYS A 21 -22.89 33.82 -0.31
CA LYS A 21 -22.22 35.10 -0.09
C LYS A 21 -21.33 35.44 -1.27
N LYS A 22 -21.29 36.72 -1.66
CA LYS A 22 -20.42 37.20 -2.75
C LYS A 22 -18.95 37.13 -2.33
N GLY A 23 -18.10 36.51 -3.15
CA GLY A 23 -16.67 36.41 -2.86
C GLY A 23 -15.90 35.58 -3.90
N LYS A 24 -14.60 35.41 -3.66
CA LYS A 24 -13.72 34.50 -4.41
C LYS A 24 -13.36 33.30 -3.54
N TYR A 25 -13.57 32.10 -4.04
CA TYR A 25 -13.40 30.85 -3.31
C TYR A 25 -12.33 29.99 -3.98
N ILE A 26 -11.38 29.49 -3.19
CA ILE A 26 -10.22 28.75 -3.71
C ILE A 26 -10.17 27.37 -3.04
N PHE A 27 -10.24 26.33 -3.87
CA PHE A 27 -10.19 24.92 -3.47
C PHE A 27 -9.02 24.22 -4.12
N ASN A 28 -8.07 23.74 -3.30
CA ASN A 28 -6.84 23.11 -3.77
C ASN A 28 -6.99 21.58 -3.87
N ASN A 29 -6.25 21.00 -4.81
CA ASN A 29 -6.19 19.55 -5.06
C ASN A 29 -7.55 18.91 -5.40
N VAL A 30 -8.43 19.66 -6.07
CA VAL A 30 -9.71 19.17 -6.57
C VAL A 30 -9.50 18.41 -7.89
N ARG A 31 -10.28 17.35 -8.10
CA ARG A 31 -10.32 16.61 -9.37
C ARG A 31 -11.67 16.81 -10.03
N MET A 32 -11.65 16.87 -11.37
CA MET A 32 -12.86 17.06 -12.17
C MET A 32 -13.57 15.73 -12.38
N ILE A 33 -14.51 15.41 -11.48
CA ILE A 33 -15.46 14.30 -11.61
C ILE A 33 -16.73 14.77 -12.32
N ASP A 34 -17.51 13.84 -12.87
CA ASP A 34 -18.67 14.21 -13.71
C ASP A 34 -19.75 14.97 -12.92
N ASP A 35 -20.05 14.58 -11.67
CA ASP A 35 -21.01 15.32 -10.84
C ASP A 35 -20.54 16.76 -10.55
N LEU A 36 -19.23 17.03 -10.46
CA LEU A 36 -18.70 18.38 -10.27
C LEU A 36 -18.89 19.22 -11.53
N LYS A 37 -18.69 18.64 -12.72
CA LYS A 37 -18.93 19.35 -14.00
C LYS A 37 -20.38 19.82 -14.08
N ILE A 38 -21.32 18.96 -13.71
CA ILE A 38 -22.75 19.28 -13.70
C ILE A 38 -23.05 20.41 -12.72
N ILE A 39 -22.56 20.35 -11.47
CA ILE A 39 -22.73 21.46 -10.51
C ILE A 39 -22.11 22.77 -11.03
N LEU A 40 -20.92 22.72 -11.64
CA LEU A 40 -20.27 23.90 -12.22
C LEU A 40 -21.09 24.50 -13.38
N GLN A 41 -21.69 23.68 -14.23
CA GLN A 41 -22.59 24.14 -15.29
C GLN A 41 -23.85 24.82 -14.74
N LEU A 42 -24.35 24.35 -13.60
CA LEU A 42 -25.53 24.94 -12.95
C LEU A 42 -25.21 26.28 -12.30
N ILE A 43 -24.08 26.41 -11.60
CA ILE A 43 -23.74 27.68 -10.95
C ILE A 43 -23.39 28.79 -11.95
N ILE A 44 -22.90 28.47 -13.16
CA ILE A 44 -22.65 29.50 -14.21
C ILE A 44 -23.93 30.27 -14.54
N GLN A 45 -25.11 29.63 -14.48
CA GLN A 45 -26.40 30.30 -14.77
C GLN A 45 -26.69 31.44 -13.79
N PHE A 46 -25.99 31.49 -12.65
CA PHE A 46 -26.03 32.61 -11.71
C PHE A 46 -25.00 33.70 -12.01
N ASN A 47 -24.47 33.79 -13.25
CA ASN A 47 -23.38 34.69 -13.64
C ASN A 47 -22.10 34.51 -12.78
N VAL A 48 -21.87 33.28 -12.32
CA VAL A 48 -20.66 32.88 -11.59
C VAL A 48 -19.58 32.49 -12.59
N LYS A 49 -18.35 32.95 -12.34
CA LYS A 49 -17.17 32.52 -13.11
C LYS A 49 -16.40 31.46 -12.32
N TYR A 50 -15.86 30.46 -13.00
CA TYR A 50 -14.92 29.53 -12.38
C TYR A 50 -13.68 29.34 -13.26
N TYR A 51 -12.57 29.01 -12.61
CA TYR A 51 -11.31 28.66 -13.25
C TYR A 51 -10.79 27.36 -12.67
N PHE A 52 -10.37 26.43 -13.51
CA PHE A 52 -9.81 25.14 -13.08
C PHE A 52 -8.47 24.88 -13.76
N LYS A 53 -7.36 24.96 -13.01
CA LYS A 53 -6.00 24.72 -13.54
C LYS A 53 -5.14 24.00 -12.51
N LYS A 54 -4.37 22.99 -12.94
CA LYS A 54 -3.46 22.20 -12.08
C LYS A 54 -4.12 21.71 -10.77
N SER A 55 -5.38 21.25 -10.84
CA SER A 55 -6.17 20.80 -9.69
C SER A 55 -6.52 21.89 -8.65
N ASN A 56 -6.45 23.16 -9.01
CA ASN A 56 -7.01 24.25 -8.23
C ASN A 56 -8.32 24.72 -8.89
N LEU A 57 -9.40 24.74 -8.12
CA LEU A 57 -10.69 25.28 -8.52
C LEU A 57 -10.88 26.65 -7.85
N ILE A 58 -11.08 27.67 -8.67
CA ILE A 58 -11.43 29.03 -8.22
C ILE A 58 -12.86 29.30 -8.65
N ILE A 59 -13.70 29.78 -7.74
CA ILE A 59 -15.08 30.20 -8.02
C ILE A 59 -15.23 31.66 -7.61
N ASP A 60 -15.70 32.49 -8.52
CA ASP A 60 -15.93 33.92 -8.32
C ASP A 60 -17.44 34.22 -8.41
N THR A 61 -18.04 34.50 -7.26
CA THR A 61 -19.46 34.86 -7.12
C THR A 61 -19.68 36.36 -6.91
N THR A 62 -18.67 37.20 -7.16
CA THR A 62 -18.78 38.66 -6.94
C THR A 62 -19.85 39.33 -7.81
N ARG A 63 -20.12 38.78 -8.99
CA ARG A 63 -21.11 39.26 -9.96
C ARG A 63 -22.37 38.40 -10.04
N ILE A 64 -22.66 37.62 -8.99
CA ILE A 64 -23.79 36.70 -8.97
C ILE A 64 -25.12 37.40 -9.30
N THR A 65 -25.89 36.81 -10.21
CA THR A 65 -27.26 37.19 -10.57
C THR A 65 -28.18 35.98 -10.42
N ILE A 66 -29.48 36.21 -10.22
CA ILE A 66 -30.43 35.12 -9.97
C ILE A 66 -31.20 34.89 -11.28
N PRO A 67 -31.11 33.69 -11.89
CA PRO A 67 -31.92 33.37 -13.06
C PRO A 67 -33.36 33.07 -12.63
N ASN A 68 -34.34 33.48 -13.44
CA ASN A 68 -35.76 33.17 -13.21
C ASN A 68 -36.04 31.65 -13.30
N LYS A 69 -35.30 30.92 -14.13
CA LYS A 69 -35.42 29.47 -14.31
C LYS A 69 -34.05 28.84 -14.40
N LEU A 70 -33.81 27.79 -13.63
CA LEU A 70 -32.60 26.98 -13.75
C LEU A 70 -32.84 25.88 -14.77
N HIS A 71 -32.16 25.98 -15.91
CA HIS A 71 -32.22 24.95 -16.93
C HIS A 71 -31.33 23.78 -16.53
N TYR A 72 -31.97 22.63 -16.38
CA TYR A 72 -31.34 21.43 -15.87
C TYR A 72 -31.52 20.32 -16.90
N ARG A 73 -30.43 19.96 -17.61
CA ARG A 73 -30.46 18.95 -18.69
C ARG A 73 -30.07 17.54 -18.20
N GLU A 74 -29.22 17.43 -17.19
CA GLU A 74 -28.67 16.15 -16.70
C GLU A 74 -28.76 16.03 -15.19
N ASN A 75 -29.18 14.87 -14.67
CA ASN A 75 -29.56 14.72 -13.27
C ASN A 75 -28.46 14.16 -12.36
N THR A 76 -28.02 14.95 -11.38
CA THR A 76 -27.31 14.48 -10.19
C THR A 76 -28.09 14.86 -8.93
N ARG A 77 -28.21 13.94 -7.96
CA ARG A 77 -28.83 14.26 -6.65
C ARG A 77 -28.13 15.38 -5.87
N ALA A 78 -26.89 15.72 -6.24
CA ALA A 78 -26.17 16.83 -5.62
C ALA A 78 -26.78 18.19 -5.95
N SER A 79 -27.63 18.29 -6.98
CA SER A 79 -28.36 19.52 -7.31
C SER A 79 -29.33 19.95 -6.21
N TYR A 80 -29.76 19.05 -5.32
CA TYR A 80 -30.59 19.42 -4.16
C TYR A 80 -29.91 20.43 -3.24
N TYR A 81 -28.56 20.47 -3.23
CA TYR A 81 -27.82 21.49 -2.47
C TYR A 81 -28.02 22.90 -3.02
N LEU A 82 -28.40 23.04 -4.30
CA LEU A 82 -28.74 24.34 -4.87
C LEU A 82 -29.98 24.92 -4.19
N ILE A 83 -31.00 24.10 -3.91
CA ILE A 83 -32.22 24.52 -3.19
C ILE A 83 -31.85 25.29 -1.92
N GLY A 84 -31.07 24.67 -1.03
CA GLY A 84 -30.68 25.30 0.23
C GLY A 84 -29.82 26.55 0.04
N SER A 85 -28.96 26.57 -0.98
CA SER A 85 -28.08 27.72 -1.25
C SER A 85 -28.75 28.90 -1.98
N THR A 86 -29.87 28.68 -2.68
CA THR A 86 -30.45 29.67 -3.60
C THR A 86 -31.89 30.06 -3.29
N ILE A 87 -32.62 29.34 -2.43
CA ILE A 87 -33.98 29.71 -2.01
C ILE A 87 -34.08 31.10 -1.35
N HIS A 88 -32.94 31.64 -0.91
CA HIS A 88 -32.79 33.02 -0.43
C HIS A 88 -33.09 34.09 -1.47
N TYR A 89 -33.12 33.70 -2.74
CA TYR A 89 -33.37 34.54 -3.88
C TYR A 89 -34.85 34.38 -4.31
N ASN A 90 -35.45 35.42 -4.91
CA ASN A 90 -36.88 35.42 -5.30
C ASN A 90 -37.27 34.19 -6.15
N ASN A 91 -38.57 33.91 -6.25
CA ASN A 91 -39.21 32.76 -6.94
C ASN A 91 -38.28 31.98 -7.88
N CYS A 92 -37.79 30.81 -7.43
CA CYS A 92 -36.89 29.95 -8.18
C CYS A 92 -37.61 28.66 -8.59
N SER A 93 -37.41 28.23 -9.83
CA SER A 93 -37.87 26.93 -10.33
C SER A 93 -36.70 26.00 -10.65
N PHE A 94 -36.77 24.78 -10.14
CA PHE A 94 -35.79 23.70 -10.31
C PHE A 94 -36.44 22.55 -11.07
N TYR A 95 -35.82 22.10 -12.17
CA TYR A 95 -36.32 20.96 -12.92
C TYR A 95 -35.63 19.66 -12.48
N PHE A 96 -36.41 18.72 -11.95
CA PHE A 96 -36.00 17.35 -11.66
C PHE A 96 -36.53 16.47 -12.81
N GLY A 97 -35.73 16.23 -13.84
CA GLY A 97 -36.17 15.44 -15.00
C GLY A 97 -36.61 14.02 -14.64
N ASN A 98 -37.27 13.36 -15.60
CA ASN A 98 -37.95 12.05 -15.50
C ASN A 98 -37.09 10.85 -14.99
N GLY A 99 -35.78 11.02 -14.76
CA GLY A 99 -34.88 10.00 -14.22
C GLY A 99 -34.67 10.04 -12.69
N CYS A 100 -35.23 11.05 -12.00
CA CYS A 100 -35.47 10.95 -10.57
C CYS A 100 -36.96 10.63 -10.42
N ASP A 101 -37.31 9.36 -10.28
CA ASP A 101 -38.64 9.02 -9.79
C ASP A 101 -38.79 9.63 -8.40
N ILE A 102 -39.46 10.78 -8.34
CA ILE A 102 -39.88 11.45 -7.10
C ILE A 102 -40.81 10.49 -6.31
N HIS A 103 -41.35 9.48 -6.99
CA HIS A 103 -42.20 8.41 -6.48
C HIS A 103 -41.45 7.12 -6.07
N HIS A 104 -40.14 6.97 -6.35
CA HIS A 104 -39.42 5.76 -5.95
C HIS A 104 -39.21 5.73 -4.43
N GLU A 105 -39.80 4.73 -3.76
CA GLU A 105 -39.88 4.64 -2.30
C GLU A 105 -38.53 4.71 -1.58
N SER A 106 -37.44 4.30 -2.23
CA SER A 106 -36.16 4.09 -1.53
C SER A 106 -35.43 5.36 -1.08
N ARG A 107 -35.67 6.54 -1.69
CA ARG A 107 -34.99 7.82 -1.32
C ARG A 107 -35.79 9.07 -1.67
N LYS A 108 -36.94 9.27 -1.01
CA LYS A 108 -37.80 10.46 -1.16
C LYS A 108 -37.06 11.75 -0.78
N ILE A 109 -37.35 12.86 -1.48
CA ILE A 109 -36.81 14.20 -1.16
C ILE A 109 -37.58 14.90 -0.03
N ASN A 110 -38.47 14.18 0.67
CA ASN A 110 -39.40 14.74 1.66
C ASN A 110 -38.73 15.62 2.69
N TYR A 111 -37.61 15.19 3.29
CA TYR A 111 -36.89 16.06 4.24
C TYR A 111 -36.44 17.39 3.63
N HIS A 112 -36.10 17.42 2.33
CA HIS A 112 -35.75 18.67 1.67
C HIS A 112 -36.97 19.56 1.46
N LEU A 113 -38.15 18.97 1.20
CA LEU A 113 -39.42 19.69 1.07
C LEU A 113 -39.91 20.20 2.42
N ASP A 114 -39.81 19.40 3.49
CA ASP A 114 -40.12 19.80 4.86
C ASP A 114 -39.31 21.05 5.25
N LEU A 115 -38.02 21.09 4.89
CA LEU A 115 -37.17 22.25 5.16
C LEU A 115 -37.62 23.52 4.42
N ILE A 116 -38.21 23.39 3.22
CA ILE A 116 -38.80 24.51 2.49
C ILE A 116 -40.01 25.04 3.26
N THR A 117 -40.94 24.15 3.62
CA THR A 117 -42.15 24.51 4.38
C THR A 117 -41.80 25.13 5.74
N LEU A 118 -40.84 24.56 6.47
CA LEU A 118 -40.35 25.08 7.74
C LEU A 118 -39.72 26.46 7.63
N SER A 119 -39.18 26.81 6.45
CA SER A 119 -38.65 28.14 6.20
C SER A 119 -39.75 29.19 6.00
N GLY A 120 -41.02 28.79 5.94
CA GLY A 120 -42.18 29.65 5.65
C GLY A 120 -42.50 29.76 4.16
N LYS A 121 -41.70 29.14 3.30
CA LYS A 121 -41.89 29.13 1.85
C LYS A 121 -42.87 28.04 1.45
N GLU A 122 -43.57 28.28 0.36
CA GLU A 122 -44.47 27.31 -0.27
C GLU A 122 -43.77 26.66 -1.46
N TYR A 123 -44.19 25.45 -1.83
CA TYR A 123 -43.68 24.78 -3.02
C TYR A 123 -44.77 24.06 -3.80
N THR A 124 -44.58 23.99 -5.12
CA THR A 124 -45.39 23.17 -6.02
C THR A 124 -44.48 22.29 -6.87
N ILE A 125 -44.93 21.07 -7.18
CA ILE A 125 -44.22 20.15 -8.08
C ILE A 125 -45.17 19.81 -9.23
N ILE A 126 -44.86 20.28 -10.42
CA ILE A 126 -45.66 20.04 -11.64
C ILE A 126 -44.71 19.56 -12.74
N ASN A 127 -45.00 18.40 -13.34
CA ASN A 127 -44.20 17.79 -14.42
C ASN A 127 -42.68 17.70 -14.10
N GLY A 128 -42.36 17.32 -12.86
CA GLY A 128 -40.97 17.23 -12.37
C GLY A 128 -40.32 18.59 -12.04
N MET A 129 -41.01 19.71 -12.22
CA MET A 129 -40.51 21.04 -11.88
C MET A 129 -40.95 21.44 -10.47
N LEU A 130 -40.00 21.60 -9.55
CA LEU A 130 -40.21 22.20 -8.22
C LEU A 130 -40.13 23.71 -8.33
N THR A 131 -41.22 24.39 -8.01
CA THR A 131 -41.27 25.85 -7.90
C THR A 131 -41.43 26.23 -6.44
N VAL A 132 -40.62 27.17 -5.97
CA VAL A 132 -40.65 27.64 -4.57
C VAL A 132 -41.00 29.12 -4.53
N THR A 133 -42.02 29.47 -3.76
CA THR A 133 -42.63 30.81 -3.67
C THR A 133 -42.86 31.23 -2.22
N GLY A 134 -43.37 32.44 -2.00
CA GLY A 134 -43.72 32.95 -0.67
C GLY A 134 -42.59 33.72 0.02
N THR A 135 -42.77 34.03 1.30
CA THR A 135 -41.79 34.77 2.13
C THR A 135 -41.20 33.87 3.21
N PHE A 136 -40.09 34.29 3.82
CA PHE A 136 -39.52 33.51 4.93
C PHE A 136 -40.31 33.76 6.22
N THR A 137 -40.40 32.74 7.06
CA THR A 137 -40.97 32.84 8.40
C THR A 137 -40.10 33.70 9.31
N ASN A 138 -40.76 34.43 10.22
CA ASN A 138 -40.11 35.12 11.34
C ASN A 138 -40.14 34.30 12.65
N LYS A 139 -40.71 33.10 12.62
CA LYS A 139 -40.79 32.20 13.78
C LYS A 139 -39.55 31.34 13.90
N ASN A 140 -39.11 31.09 15.12
CA ASN A 140 -38.05 30.11 15.39
C ASN A 140 -38.48 28.71 14.94
N VAL A 141 -37.51 27.91 14.50
CA VAL A 141 -37.75 26.57 13.95
C VAL A 141 -37.10 25.52 14.84
N TYR A 142 -37.84 24.46 15.13
CA TYR A 142 -37.32 23.22 15.69
C TYR A 142 -37.75 22.07 14.77
N TYR A 143 -36.81 21.21 14.39
CA TYR A 143 -37.11 20.03 13.59
C TYR A 143 -36.21 18.87 14.00
N ARG A 144 -36.81 17.71 14.23
CA ARG A 144 -36.10 16.47 14.54
C ARG A 144 -36.20 15.54 13.34
N PHE A 145 -35.07 15.21 12.73
CA PHE A 145 -35.04 14.20 11.67
C PHE A 145 -35.44 12.84 12.25
N GLN A 146 -36.37 12.13 11.62
CA GLN A 146 -36.71 10.76 12.07
C GLN A 146 -35.52 9.82 11.88
N LYS A 147 -34.80 9.98 10.76
CA LYS A 147 -33.56 9.28 10.43
C LYS A 147 -32.49 10.28 10.03
N PRO A 148 -31.24 10.16 10.51
CA PRO A 148 -30.15 11.06 10.11
C PRO A 148 -29.94 11.03 8.59
N SER A 149 -30.13 12.18 7.93
CA SER A 149 -29.93 12.31 6.49
C SER A 149 -28.83 13.32 6.18
N VAL A 150 -27.75 12.86 5.52
CA VAL A 150 -26.62 13.72 5.12
C VAL A 150 -27.08 14.87 4.26
N GLY A 151 -27.86 14.57 3.21
CA GLY A 151 -28.34 15.57 2.26
C GLY A 151 -29.24 16.61 2.93
N ALA A 152 -30.20 16.15 3.75
CA ALA A 152 -31.14 17.05 4.42
C ALA A 152 -30.45 17.91 5.48
N THR A 153 -29.53 17.33 6.26
CA THR A 153 -28.73 18.08 7.26
C THR A 153 -27.94 19.20 6.59
N ILE A 154 -27.27 18.92 5.46
CA ILE A 154 -26.54 19.93 4.71
C ILE A 154 -27.49 21.01 4.20
N ASN A 155 -28.63 20.63 3.60
CA ASN A 155 -29.60 21.62 3.13
C ASN A 155 -30.14 22.49 4.25
N ALA A 156 -30.41 21.93 5.43
CA ALA A 156 -30.83 22.69 6.60
C ALA A 156 -29.76 23.73 6.95
N ILE A 157 -28.48 23.35 6.95
CA ILE A 157 -27.37 24.28 7.16
C ILE A 157 -27.35 25.39 6.09
N LEU A 158 -27.38 25.04 4.80
CA LEU A 158 -27.29 26.03 3.71
C LEU A 158 -28.48 27.01 3.72
N LEU A 159 -29.68 26.50 4.03
CA LEU A 159 -30.90 27.29 4.05
C LEU A 159 -30.94 28.18 5.29
N PHE A 160 -30.91 27.59 6.48
CA PHE A 160 -31.22 28.32 7.72
C PHE A 160 -30.05 29.16 8.24
N CYS A 161 -28.81 28.99 7.74
CA CYS A 161 -27.68 29.82 8.20
C CYS A 161 -27.80 31.31 7.86
N LYS A 162 -28.63 31.67 6.86
CA LYS A 162 -28.89 33.06 6.47
C LYS A 162 -30.13 33.67 7.12
N LEU A 163 -31.03 32.85 7.65
CA LEU A 163 -32.30 33.34 8.18
C LEU A 163 -32.11 34.01 9.55
N LYS A 164 -32.75 35.16 9.74
CA LYS A 164 -32.68 35.96 10.98
C LYS A 164 -33.56 35.40 12.11
N ILE A 165 -33.59 34.08 12.24
CA ILE A 165 -34.33 33.32 13.25
C ILE A 165 -33.39 32.33 13.93
N SER A 166 -33.77 31.80 15.09
CA SER A 166 -33.10 30.64 15.68
C SER A 166 -33.69 29.37 15.07
N SER A 167 -32.83 28.48 14.57
CA SER A 167 -33.24 27.20 13.99
C SER A 167 -32.45 26.06 14.59
N ILE A 168 -33.15 25.08 15.15
CA ILE A 168 -32.58 23.91 15.84
C ILE A 168 -32.96 22.66 15.07
N PHE A 169 -31.95 21.88 14.67
CA PHE A 169 -32.10 20.62 13.96
C PHE A 169 -31.54 19.47 14.79
N ASP A 170 -32.42 18.61 15.29
CA ASP A 170 -32.09 17.47 16.15
C ASP A 170 -32.01 16.16 15.33
N ASN A 171 -31.22 15.21 15.83
CA ASN A 171 -30.91 13.93 15.17
C ASN A 171 -30.28 14.09 13.77
N TYR A 172 -29.41 15.10 13.62
CA TYR A 172 -28.72 15.40 12.38
C TYR A 172 -27.66 14.34 12.02
N ALA A 173 -27.29 14.25 10.74
CA ALA A 173 -26.24 13.32 10.31
C ALA A 173 -24.86 13.75 10.82
N LYS A 174 -24.05 12.80 11.28
CA LYS A 174 -22.72 13.08 11.86
C LYS A 174 -21.55 12.77 10.91
N ASP A 175 -21.84 12.52 9.64
CA ASP A 175 -20.79 12.23 8.66
C ASP A 175 -19.72 13.34 8.61
N PRO A 176 -18.44 13.00 8.37
CA PRO A 176 -17.35 13.98 8.23
C PRO A 176 -17.64 15.09 7.20
N TYR A 177 -18.50 14.81 6.23
CA TYR A 177 -18.92 15.78 5.22
C TYR A 177 -19.68 16.97 5.81
N ILE A 178 -20.51 16.71 6.84
CA ILE A 178 -21.31 17.73 7.53
C ILE A 178 -20.38 18.72 8.21
N PHE A 179 -19.39 18.22 8.96
CA PHE A 179 -18.44 19.08 9.66
C PHE A 179 -17.53 19.88 8.72
N ASP A 180 -17.23 19.34 7.53
CA ASP A 180 -16.48 20.09 6.50
C ASP A 180 -17.32 21.25 5.93
N VAL A 181 -18.62 21.00 5.68
CA VAL A 181 -19.59 22.05 5.29
C VAL A 181 -19.71 23.08 6.40
N ILE A 182 -19.91 22.69 7.67
CA ILE A 182 -19.98 23.63 8.81
C ILE A 182 -18.71 24.49 8.88
N LYS A 183 -17.54 23.87 8.70
CA LYS A 183 -16.26 24.60 8.68
C LYS A 183 -16.21 25.61 7.54
N PHE A 184 -16.75 25.29 6.36
CA PHE A 184 -16.84 26.23 5.25
C PHE A 184 -17.84 27.36 5.53
N ILE A 185 -19.04 27.03 6.02
CA ILE A 185 -20.10 27.99 6.34
C ILE A 185 -19.66 28.99 7.42
N ARG A 186 -18.95 28.53 8.46
CA ARG A 186 -18.32 29.42 9.45
C ARG A 186 -17.27 30.36 8.83
N LYS A 187 -16.52 29.93 7.81
CA LYS A 187 -15.61 30.82 7.05
C LYS A 187 -16.34 31.87 6.20
N LEU A 188 -17.61 31.64 5.87
CA LEU A 188 -18.48 32.65 5.25
C LEU A 188 -19.05 33.64 6.28
N GLY A 189 -18.74 33.44 7.57
CA GLY A 189 -19.15 34.31 8.67
C GLY A 189 -20.54 34.00 9.21
N PHE A 190 -21.12 32.85 8.85
CA PHE A 190 -22.40 32.41 9.40
C PHE A 190 -22.21 31.65 10.71
N TYR A 191 -23.11 31.88 11.67
CA TYR A 191 -23.13 31.14 12.92
C TYR A 191 -23.73 29.76 12.73
N VAL A 192 -22.95 28.76 13.13
CA VAL A 192 -23.39 27.38 13.26
C VAL A 192 -22.82 26.87 14.56
N TYR A 193 -23.67 26.42 15.48
CA TYR A 193 -23.28 25.65 16.66
C TYR A 193 -23.76 24.21 16.48
N TYR A 194 -23.03 23.26 17.04
CA TYR A 194 -23.44 21.86 17.03
C TYR A 194 -22.89 21.15 18.27
N ASN A 195 -23.61 20.15 18.73
CA ASN A 195 -23.16 19.20 19.75
C ASN A 195 -23.53 17.77 19.30
N GLU A 196 -23.53 16.80 20.20
CA GLU A 196 -23.86 15.40 19.87
C GLU A 196 -25.32 15.16 19.47
N THR A 197 -26.25 16.07 19.72
CA THR A 197 -27.68 15.86 19.48
C THR A 197 -28.23 16.76 18.39
N TYR A 198 -27.89 18.05 18.41
CA TYR A 198 -28.49 19.04 17.53
C TYR A 198 -27.48 20.02 16.90
N ILE A 199 -27.92 20.66 15.82
CA ILE A 199 -27.29 21.82 15.19
C ILE A 199 -28.17 23.05 15.46
N VAL A 200 -27.54 24.18 15.79
CA VAL A 200 -28.20 25.50 15.92
C VAL A 200 -27.65 26.45 14.87
N LEU A 201 -28.56 27.10 14.15
CA LEU A 201 -28.29 28.11 13.13
C LEU A 201 -28.96 29.42 13.53
N ASN A 202 -28.26 30.54 13.30
CA ASN A 202 -28.81 31.87 13.59
C ASN A 202 -28.15 32.95 12.73
N GLY A 203 -28.89 33.45 11.73
CA GLY A 203 -28.42 34.51 10.82
C GLY A 203 -28.24 35.89 11.46
N ASN A 204 -28.71 36.10 12.71
CA ASN A 204 -28.44 37.34 13.46
C ASN A 204 -27.01 37.38 14.03
N LYS A 205 -26.31 36.24 14.10
CA LYS A 205 -24.96 36.14 14.68
C LYS A 205 -23.89 36.03 13.58
N THR A 206 -23.84 36.98 12.65
CA THR A 206 -22.86 36.93 11.54
C THR A 206 -21.61 37.76 11.81
N THR A 207 -20.47 37.34 11.24
CA THR A 207 -19.21 38.07 11.33
C THR A 207 -18.73 38.55 9.96
N ASN A 208 -17.89 39.59 9.97
CA ASN A 208 -17.21 40.07 8.78
C ASN A 208 -16.26 38.99 8.23
N ILE A 209 -16.13 38.95 6.90
CA ILE A 209 -15.29 37.96 6.21
C ILE A 209 -14.32 38.60 5.24
N ASN A 210 -13.26 37.85 4.94
CA ASN A 210 -12.38 38.12 3.82
C ASN A 210 -13.13 37.93 2.50
N LYS A 211 -12.89 38.83 1.54
CA LYS A 211 -13.42 38.71 0.16
C LYS A 211 -12.90 37.46 -0.56
N VAL A 212 -11.80 36.87 -0.08
CA VAL A 212 -11.18 35.65 -0.60
C VAL A 212 -11.19 34.56 0.49
N VAL A 213 -11.76 33.40 0.19
CA VAL A 213 -11.88 32.28 1.13
C VAL A 213 -11.17 31.05 0.58
N TYR A 214 -10.17 30.57 1.32
CA TYR A 214 -9.49 29.31 1.03
C TYR A 214 -10.12 28.17 1.82
N HIS A 215 -10.42 27.06 1.16
CA HIS A 215 -10.93 25.87 1.83
C HIS A 215 -10.32 24.59 1.25
N ASN A 216 -9.77 23.77 2.13
CA ASN A 216 -9.17 22.48 1.78
C ASN A 216 -10.14 21.36 2.14
N VAL A 217 -10.91 20.91 1.14
CA VAL A 217 -11.91 19.86 1.29
C VAL A 217 -11.28 18.59 1.88
N ILE A 218 -12.02 17.87 2.72
CA ILE A 218 -11.53 16.62 3.30
C ILE A 218 -11.26 15.55 2.22
N PRO A 219 -10.33 14.62 2.46
CA PRO A 219 -10.17 13.45 1.60
C PRO A 219 -11.38 12.52 1.65
N ASP A 220 -11.63 11.78 0.58
CA ASP A 220 -12.74 10.84 0.46
C ASP A 220 -12.51 9.57 1.31
N PRO A 221 -13.30 9.34 2.38
CA PRO A 221 -13.12 8.16 3.22
C PRO A 221 -13.55 6.87 2.51
N ILE A 222 -14.49 6.92 1.57
CA ILE A 222 -14.95 5.74 0.83
C ILE A 222 -13.91 5.31 -0.20
N GLU A 223 -13.32 6.27 -0.92
CA GLU A 223 -12.19 5.97 -1.81
C GLU A 223 -11.00 5.41 -1.01
N THR A 224 -10.74 5.98 0.17
CA THR A 224 -9.71 5.47 1.08
C THR A 224 -9.95 4.01 1.45
N LEU A 225 -11.16 3.66 1.92
CA LEU A 225 -11.51 2.28 2.28
C LEU A 225 -11.41 1.35 1.07
N SER A 226 -11.89 1.78 -0.10
CA SER A 226 -11.84 0.97 -1.33
C SER A 226 -10.41 0.55 -1.69
N TYR A 227 -9.43 1.47 -1.59
CA TYR A 227 -8.04 1.17 -1.91
C TYR A 227 -7.32 0.44 -0.79
N ILE A 228 -7.65 0.69 0.48
CA ILE A 228 -7.12 -0.11 1.60
C ILE A 228 -7.52 -1.57 1.45
N ILE A 229 -8.81 -1.82 1.20
CA ILE A 229 -9.35 -3.17 1.05
C ILE A 229 -8.75 -3.86 -0.18
N LEU A 230 -8.71 -3.19 -1.33
CA LEU A 230 -8.08 -3.75 -2.52
C LEU A 230 -6.60 -4.09 -2.28
N SER A 231 -5.87 -3.22 -1.56
CA SER A 231 -4.46 -3.48 -1.20
C SER A 231 -4.34 -4.73 -0.32
N ALA A 232 -5.23 -4.91 0.66
CA ALA A 232 -5.25 -6.10 1.49
C ALA A 232 -5.57 -7.36 0.69
N ILE A 233 -6.50 -7.30 -0.27
CA ILE A 233 -6.81 -8.45 -1.12
C ILE A 233 -5.58 -8.89 -1.92
N THR A 234 -4.78 -7.95 -2.46
CA THR A 234 -3.62 -8.27 -3.29
C THR A 234 -2.36 -8.67 -2.51
N LEU A 235 -2.30 -8.34 -1.22
CA LEU A 235 -1.14 -8.66 -0.38
C LEU A 235 -1.17 -10.13 0.09
N PRO A 236 -0.03 -10.83 0.11
CA PRO A 236 0.11 -12.10 0.81
C PRO A 236 -0.09 -11.91 2.32
N ASN A 237 -0.38 -13.00 3.03
CA ASN A 237 -0.47 -12.97 4.49
C ASN A 237 0.85 -12.54 5.13
N ASN A 238 0.76 -11.75 6.20
CA ASN A 238 1.88 -11.21 6.96
C ASN A 238 2.80 -10.30 6.14
N THR A 239 2.28 -9.54 5.18
CA THR A 239 3.05 -8.59 4.37
C THR A 239 2.61 -7.15 4.57
N ILE A 240 3.45 -6.21 4.16
CA ILE A 240 3.18 -4.78 4.09
C ILE A 240 3.37 -4.28 2.66
N SER A 241 2.50 -3.37 2.21
CA SER A 241 2.62 -2.74 0.90
C SER A 241 3.92 -1.93 0.80
N TRP A 242 4.54 -1.93 -0.38
CA TRP A 242 5.70 -1.07 -0.67
C TRP A 242 5.31 0.36 -1.04
N TYR A 243 4.05 0.57 -1.38
CA TYR A 243 3.48 1.90 -1.64
C TYR A 243 2.65 2.37 -0.46
N THR A 244 2.53 3.69 -0.35
CA THR A 244 1.61 4.33 0.58
C THR A 244 0.34 4.83 -0.13
N ILE A 245 -0.75 4.83 0.63
CA ILE A 245 -1.97 5.60 0.35
C ILE A 245 -1.85 6.93 1.10
N LYS A 246 -1.93 8.05 0.36
CA LYS A 246 -1.69 9.43 0.84
C LYS A 246 -3.00 10.22 0.90
N ASN A 247 -3.00 11.23 1.78
CA ASN A 247 -4.13 12.10 2.10
C ASN A 247 -5.21 11.34 2.87
N VAL A 248 -4.84 10.42 3.74
CA VAL A 248 -5.81 9.69 4.57
C VAL A 248 -6.04 10.45 5.88
N LYS A 249 -7.31 10.64 6.24
CA LYS A 249 -7.71 11.16 7.55
C LYS A 249 -8.40 10.06 8.33
N ILE A 250 -7.65 9.39 9.21
CA ILE A 250 -8.10 8.18 9.94
C ILE A 250 -9.44 8.39 10.67
N LYS A 251 -9.64 9.54 11.32
CA LYS A 251 -10.89 9.85 12.04
C LYS A 251 -12.13 9.79 11.15
N ASN A 252 -11.97 10.01 9.85
CA ASN A 252 -13.08 9.97 8.89
C ASN A 252 -13.42 8.53 8.44
N LEU A 253 -12.70 7.50 8.92
CA LEU A 253 -13.00 6.10 8.61
C LEU A 253 -14.00 5.48 9.58
N GLY A 254 -14.32 6.16 10.70
CA GLY A 254 -15.25 5.66 11.71
C GLY A 254 -14.85 4.29 12.25
N GLU A 255 -15.85 3.48 12.57
CA GLU A 255 -15.69 2.09 13.04
C GLU A 255 -15.07 1.16 12.00
N SER A 256 -15.11 1.52 10.71
CA SER A 256 -14.46 0.72 9.65
C SER A 256 -12.95 0.55 9.89
N LEU A 257 -12.28 1.48 10.59
CA LEU A 257 -10.87 1.31 10.95
C LEU A 257 -10.66 0.17 11.95
N ASN A 258 -11.48 0.13 13.00
CA ASN A 258 -11.36 -0.88 14.06
C ASN A 258 -11.67 -2.26 13.48
N LEU A 259 -12.75 -2.35 12.70
CA LEU A 259 -13.11 -3.53 11.94
C LEU A 259 -11.98 -4.01 11.02
N LEU A 260 -11.33 -3.12 10.26
CA LEU A 260 -10.20 -3.51 9.42
C LEU A 260 -9.06 -4.12 10.27
N ASN A 261 -8.74 -3.54 11.43
CA ASN A 261 -7.73 -4.09 12.33
C ASN A 261 -8.12 -5.47 12.88
N GLU A 262 -9.37 -5.67 13.27
CA GLU A 262 -9.91 -6.95 13.75
C GLU A 262 -9.85 -8.05 12.68
N ILE A 263 -10.19 -7.69 11.44
CA ILE A 263 -10.06 -8.56 10.27
C ILE A 263 -8.59 -8.93 9.99
N GLY A 264 -7.63 -8.09 10.41
CA GLY A 264 -6.19 -8.31 10.20
C GLY A 264 -5.54 -7.36 9.19
N ILE A 265 -6.18 -6.22 8.89
CA ILE A 265 -5.70 -5.16 7.99
C ILE A 265 -5.34 -3.93 8.82
N THR A 266 -4.06 -3.60 8.88
CA THR A 266 -3.55 -2.49 9.70
C THR A 266 -2.93 -1.38 8.84
N LEU A 267 -3.22 -0.13 9.17
CA LEU A 267 -2.60 1.03 8.55
C LEU A 267 -1.30 1.37 9.30
N VAL A 268 -0.15 1.25 8.64
CA VAL A 268 1.16 1.58 9.20
C VAL A 268 1.57 2.97 8.72
N ARG A 269 1.76 3.90 9.66
CA ARG A 269 2.10 5.29 9.34
C ARG A 269 3.46 5.40 8.65
N SER A 270 3.51 6.16 7.57
CA SER A 270 4.76 6.56 6.90
C SER A 270 5.38 7.79 7.58
N LYS A 271 6.67 8.07 7.31
CA LYS A 271 7.33 9.33 7.69
C LYS A 271 6.57 10.56 7.17
N LYS A 272 5.86 10.44 6.03
CA LYS A 272 5.02 11.51 5.48
C LYS A 272 3.64 11.57 6.14
N GLN A 273 3.25 12.75 6.64
CA GLN A 273 1.95 12.96 7.28
C GLN A 273 0.77 12.60 6.36
N GLY A 274 -0.22 11.89 6.91
CA GLY A 274 -1.41 11.46 6.17
C GLY A 274 -1.12 10.38 5.11
N SER A 275 0.06 9.74 5.15
CA SER A 275 0.42 8.61 4.29
C SER A 275 0.58 7.33 5.11
N PHE A 276 -0.01 6.24 4.61
CA PHE A 276 -0.02 4.94 5.29
C PHE A 276 0.34 3.83 4.32
N PHE A 277 1.17 2.90 4.79
CA PHE A 277 1.32 1.58 4.19
C PHE A 277 0.19 0.67 4.70
N ILE A 278 -0.18 -0.33 3.90
CA ILE A 278 -1.20 -1.31 4.26
C ILE A 278 -0.49 -2.59 4.66
N LYS A 279 -0.69 -3.03 5.91
CA LYS A 279 -0.20 -4.30 6.41
C LYS A 279 -1.36 -5.30 6.45
N LYS A 280 -1.16 -6.47 5.87
CA LYS A 280 -2.08 -7.60 5.96
C LYS A 280 -1.46 -8.69 6.83
N ASN A 281 -2.15 -9.07 7.89
CA ASN A 281 -1.90 -10.30 8.65
C ASN A 281 -2.76 -11.44 8.06
N VAL A 282 -2.86 -12.57 8.75
CA VAL A 282 -3.86 -13.60 8.41
C VAL A 282 -5.25 -13.00 8.59
N LEU A 283 -6.06 -13.02 7.52
CA LEU A 283 -7.40 -12.44 7.54
C LEU A 283 -8.37 -13.34 8.30
N LYS A 284 -9.25 -12.72 9.10
CA LYS A 284 -10.28 -13.41 9.88
C LYS A 284 -11.67 -13.13 9.29
N PRO A 285 -12.61 -14.11 9.33
CA PRO A 285 -14.01 -13.87 9.02
C PRO A 285 -14.60 -12.78 9.90
N PHE A 286 -15.61 -12.07 9.40
CA PHE A 286 -16.23 -10.95 10.10
C PHE A 286 -17.75 -10.91 9.91
N VAL A 287 -18.41 -10.29 10.88
CA VAL A 287 -19.83 -9.93 10.82
C VAL A 287 -19.93 -8.42 10.94
N ILE A 288 -20.61 -7.77 10.00
CA ILE A 288 -20.75 -6.32 10.00
C ILE A 288 -22.19 -5.90 9.77
N GLU A 289 -22.54 -4.78 10.38
CA GLU A 289 -23.78 -4.06 10.13
C GLU A 289 -23.42 -2.64 9.69
N THR A 290 -24.01 -2.17 8.59
CA THR A 290 -23.86 -0.76 8.20
C THR A 290 -24.60 0.15 9.18
N GLY A 291 -24.32 1.45 9.17
CA GLY A 291 -25.13 2.39 9.94
C GLY A 291 -24.80 3.86 9.68
N TYR A 292 -25.44 4.74 10.44
CA TYR A 292 -25.11 6.16 10.46
C TYR A 292 -23.74 6.36 11.12
N PHE A 293 -22.92 7.26 10.57
CA PHE A 293 -21.58 7.53 11.09
C PHE A 293 -21.63 7.84 12.60
N PRO A 294 -20.75 7.24 13.45
CA PRO A 294 -19.47 6.61 13.12
C PRO A 294 -19.50 5.13 12.71
N LYS A 295 -20.67 4.48 12.62
CA LYS A 295 -20.79 3.09 12.13
C LYS A 295 -20.25 2.91 10.71
N VAL A 296 -20.09 1.66 10.28
CA VAL A 296 -19.62 1.31 8.94
C VAL A 296 -20.50 1.96 7.87
N TYR A 297 -19.87 2.69 6.95
CA TYR A 297 -20.56 3.33 5.83
C TYR A 297 -21.26 2.29 4.95
N THR A 298 -22.56 2.49 4.67
CA THR A 298 -23.25 1.79 3.58
C THR A 298 -22.51 1.93 2.24
N ASP A 299 -21.87 3.07 2.01
CA ASP A 299 -21.05 3.30 0.80
C ASP A 299 -19.79 2.43 0.72
N ALA A 300 -19.30 1.91 1.85
CA ALA A 300 -18.15 1.02 1.92
C ALA A 300 -18.52 -0.47 1.86
N GLN A 301 -19.79 -0.79 2.09
CA GLN A 301 -20.34 -2.15 2.14
C GLN A 301 -19.91 -3.03 0.95
N PRO A 302 -19.92 -2.56 -0.32
CA PRO A 302 -19.53 -3.42 -1.45
C PRO A 302 -18.06 -3.82 -1.43
N PHE A 303 -17.19 -2.99 -0.83
CA PHE A 303 -15.77 -3.31 -0.69
C PHE A 303 -15.54 -4.38 0.37
N PHE A 304 -16.28 -4.34 1.48
CA PHE A 304 -16.27 -5.44 2.45
C PHE A 304 -16.83 -6.72 1.84
N CYS A 305 -17.85 -6.63 0.98
CA CYS A 305 -18.39 -7.79 0.26
C CYS A 305 -17.33 -8.46 -0.62
N ILE A 306 -16.55 -7.71 -1.42
CA ILE A 306 -15.45 -8.32 -2.19
C ILE A 306 -14.32 -8.86 -1.29
N LEU A 307 -14.04 -8.24 -0.13
CA LEU A 307 -13.06 -8.75 0.82
C LEU A 307 -13.49 -10.11 1.37
N ALA A 308 -14.78 -10.25 1.72
CA ALA A 308 -15.37 -11.49 2.21
C ALA A 308 -15.19 -12.66 1.22
N LEU A 309 -15.20 -12.40 -0.10
CA LEU A 309 -14.94 -13.44 -1.11
C LEU A 309 -13.56 -14.10 -0.99
N PHE A 310 -12.57 -13.39 -0.43
CA PHE A 310 -11.21 -13.91 -0.22
C PHE A 310 -10.97 -14.47 1.18
N ILE A 311 -11.96 -14.39 2.07
CA ILE A 311 -11.89 -14.88 3.45
C ILE A 311 -12.82 -16.07 3.66
N GLY A 312 -14.07 -15.98 3.17
CA GLY A 312 -15.16 -16.92 3.47
C GLY A 312 -15.75 -16.71 4.88
N GLY A 313 -16.95 -17.25 5.12
CA GLY A 313 -17.59 -17.26 6.45
C GLY A 313 -17.96 -15.89 6.99
N CYS A 314 -18.25 -14.92 6.11
CA CYS A 314 -18.57 -13.55 6.51
C CYS A 314 -20.06 -13.23 6.32
N THR A 315 -20.57 -12.35 7.18
CA THR A 315 -21.96 -11.86 7.13
C THR A 315 -21.97 -10.33 7.07
N ILE A 316 -22.77 -9.76 6.18
CA ILE A 316 -22.89 -8.32 5.98
C ILE A 316 -24.37 -7.94 6.00
N THR A 317 -24.78 -7.11 6.95
CA THR A 317 -26.15 -6.60 7.08
C THR A 317 -26.22 -5.13 6.65
N GLU A 318 -27.09 -4.80 5.70
CA GLU A 318 -27.37 -3.42 5.29
C GLU A 318 -28.61 -2.88 6.03
N THR A 319 -28.52 -1.68 6.57
CA THR A 319 -29.56 -1.07 7.42
C THR A 319 -29.94 0.34 6.98
N ILE A 320 -29.21 0.90 6.00
CA ILE A 320 -29.40 2.27 5.51
C ILE A 320 -30.04 2.29 4.13
N TRP A 321 -29.70 1.34 3.25
CA TRP A 321 -30.26 1.29 1.90
C TRP A 321 -30.61 -0.12 1.44
N ASP A 322 -31.89 -0.47 1.54
CA ASP A 322 -32.42 -1.82 1.26
C ASP A 322 -32.06 -2.34 -0.15
N ASN A 323 -32.01 -1.45 -1.16
CA ASN A 323 -31.70 -1.81 -2.55
C ASN A 323 -30.21 -1.72 -2.91
N ARG A 324 -29.29 -1.78 -1.93
CA ARG A 324 -27.85 -1.65 -2.19
C ARG A 324 -27.21 -2.86 -2.87
N PHE A 325 -27.94 -3.95 -3.05
CA PHE A 325 -27.36 -5.25 -3.43
C PHE A 325 -27.32 -5.55 -4.93
N ASN A 326 -27.66 -4.61 -5.80
CA ASN A 326 -27.67 -4.84 -7.26
C ASN A 326 -26.34 -5.35 -7.82
N TYR A 327 -25.22 -5.02 -7.17
CA TYR A 327 -23.89 -5.50 -7.58
C TYR A 327 -23.66 -6.99 -7.25
N ILE A 328 -24.43 -7.58 -6.32
CA ILE A 328 -24.32 -9.00 -5.95
C ILE A 328 -24.71 -9.89 -7.12
N HIS A 329 -25.73 -9.51 -7.90
CA HIS A 329 -26.09 -10.25 -9.11
C HIS A 329 -24.93 -10.34 -10.09
N GLU A 330 -24.18 -9.24 -10.28
CA GLU A 330 -22.99 -9.25 -11.14
C GLU A 330 -21.88 -10.14 -10.55
N ILE A 331 -21.68 -10.12 -9.22
CA ILE A 331 -20.72 -11.02 -8.56
C ILE A 331 -21.11 -12.50 -8.70
N ASN A 332 -22.39 -12.84 -8.56
CA ASN A 332 -22.88 -14.21 -8.75
C ASN A 332 -22.71 -14.69 -10.20
N LYS A 333 -22.86 -13.81 -11.20
CA LYS A 333 -22.53 -14.13 -12.60
C LYS A 333 -21.03 -14.39 -12.80
N LEU A 334 -20.17 -13.86 -11.94
CA LEU A 334 -18.74 -14.20 -11.87
C LEU A 334 -18.50 -15.52 -11.10
N GLY A 335 -19.57 -16.27 -10.80
CA GLY A 335 -19.54 -17.61 -10.23
C GLY A 335 -19.13 -17.69 -8.76
N TYR A 336 -19.11 -16.56 -8.05
CA TYR A 336 -19.03 -16.56 -6.60
C TYR A 336 -20.39 -16.95 -6.01
N ASP A 337 -20.40 -17.75 -4.96
CA ASP A 337 -21.62 -18.13 -4.24
C ASP A 337 -21.87 -17.15 -3.10
N ILE A 338 -22.68 -16.12 -3.39
CA ILE A 338 -23.17 -15.17 -2.39
C ILE A 338 -24.68 -15.34 -2.25
N LYS A 339 -25.12 -15.60 -1.02
CA LYS A 339 -26.53 -15.66 -0.65
C LYS A 339 -26.99 -14.32 -0.12
N LEU A 340 -28.01 -13.75 -0.74
CA LEU A 340 -28.71 -12.56 -0.27
C LEU A 340 -30.07 -13.00 0.30
N ASN A 341 -30.32 -12.74 1.57
CA ASN A 341 -31.62 -12.91 2.21
C ASN A 341 -32.05 -11.59 2.82
N ASN A 342 -33.09 -10.97 2.25
CA ASN A 342 -33.52 -9.60 2.56
C ASN A 342 -32.35 -8.61 2.49
N ASN A 343 -31.91 -8.10 3.64
CA ASN A 343 -30.83 -7.14 3.79
C ASN A 343 -29.52 -7.77 4.31
N VAL A 344 -29.45 -9.10 4.38
CA VAL A 344 -28.30 -9.85 4.89
C VAL A 344 -27.63 -10.61 3.76
N VAL A 345 -26.31 -10.41 3.64
CA VAL A 345 -25.45 -11.10 2.69
C VAL A 345 -24.57 -12.08 3.43
N GLN A 346 -24.63 -13.34 3.03
CA GLN A 346 -23.77 -14.41 3.53
C GLN A 346 -22.83 -14.87 2.43
N VAL A 347 -21.54 -14.92 2.75
CA VAL A 347 -20.48 -15.33 1.81
C VAL A 347 -19.89 -16.65 2.28
N SER A 348 -20.37 -17.76 1.71
CA SER A 348 -20.12 -19.14 2.19
C SER A 348 -19.00 -19.89 1.47
N SER A 349 -18.42 -19.39 0.37
CA SER A 349 -17.34 -20.12 -0.32
C SER A 349 -16.39 -19.24 -1.15
N VAL A 350 -15.16 -19.75 -1.34
CA VAL A 350 -14.12 -19.20 -2.22
C VAL A 350 -14.07 -20.06 -3.49
N LYS A 351 -15.04 -19.90 -4.40
CA LYS A 351 -14.94 -20.52 -5.74
C LYS A 351 -14.50 -19.49 -6.77
N LYS A 352 -13.34 -19.72 -7.38
CA LYS A 352 -12.94 -19.04 -8.62
C LYS A 352 -13.69 -19.71 -9.76
N THR A 353 -14.29 -18.93 -10.65
CA THR A 353 -14.82 -19.49 -11.89
C THR A 353 -14.08 -18.98 -13.12
N ASN A 354 -14.20 -19.77 -14.18
CA ASN A 354 -13.64 -19.50 -15.48
C ASN A 354 -14.56 -18.52 -16.22
N ILE A 355 -14.20 -17.23 -16.18
CA ILE A 355 -14.97 -16.21 -16.91
C ILE A 355 -14.28 -15.90 -18.25
N GLU A 356 -14.90 -16.19 -19.38
CA GLU A 356 -14.45 -15.69 -20.69
C GLU A 356 -15.51 -14.75 -21.27
N ASN A 357 -15.08 -13.67 -21.91
CA ASN A 357 -15.95 -12.72 -22.63
C ASN A 357 -17.07 -12.06 -21.80
N TYR A 358 -16.84 -11.76 -20.52
CA TYR A 358 -17.84 -11.14 -19.64
C TYR A 358 -18.16 -9.70 -20.00
N ILE A 359 -19.45 -9.36 -19.99
CA ILE A 359 -19.97 -8.01 -20.14
C ILE A 359 -20.48 -7.56 -18.77
N PHE A 360 -19.74 -6.63 -18.16
CA PHE A 360 -20.11 -6.03 -16.89
C PHE A 360 -21.01 -4.81 -17.11
N ASN A 361 -22.21 -4.84 -16.53
CA ASN A 361 -23.10 -3.69 -16.53
C ASN A 361 -22.98 -2.96 -15.18
N CYS A 362 -22.34 -1.79 -15.18
CA CYS A 362 -22.24 -0.99 -13.96
C CYS A 362 -23.63 -0.49 -13.53
N THR A 363 -24.11 -0.93 -12.36
CA THR A 363 -25.44 -0.61 -11.84
C THR A 363 -25.42 0.57 -10.85
N ASP A 364 -24.36 0.70 -10.05
CA ASP A 364 -24.17 1.81 -9.12
C ASP A 364 -22.69 2.22 -8.98
N LEU A 365 -22.45 3.35 -8.33
CA LEU A 365 -21.10 3.93 -8.17
C LEU A 365 -20.15 3.05 -7.33
N ARG A 366 -20.60 2.55 -6.17
CA ARG A 366 -19.71 1.89 -5.21
C ARG A 366 -19.68 0.38 -5.45
N GLY A 367 -20.82 -0.25 -5.66
CA GLY A 367 -20.90 -1.65 -6.07
C GLY A 367 -20.26 -1.85 -7.44
N GLY A 368 -20.48 -0.94 -8.38
CA GLY A 368 -19.80 -1.00 -9.68
C GLY A 368 -18.29 -0.86 -9.61
N MET A 369 -17.77 -0.01 -8.71
CA MET A 369 -16.33 0.06 -8.44
C MET A 369 -15.80 -1.23 -7.81
N ALA A 370 -16.54 -1.85 -6.87
CA ALA A 370 -16.14 -3.11 -6.23
C ALA A 370 -16.08 -4.26 -7.25
N VAL A 371 -17.08 -4.39 -8.12
CA VAL A 371 -17.09 -5.40 -9.21
C VAL A 371 -15.96 -5.13 -10.20
N TYR A 372 -15.71 -3.86 -10.56
CA TYR A 372 -14.55 -3.51 -11.40
C TYR A 372 -13.22 -3.97 -10.79
N MET A 373 -13.03 -3.77 -9.48
CA MET A 373 -11.84 -4.26 -8.77
C MET A 373 -11.73 -5.79 -8.85
N LEU A 374 -12.84 -6.51 -8.62
CA LEU A 374 -12.91 -7.97 -8.68
C LEU A 374 -12.57 -8.50 -10.09
N LEU A 375 -13.11 -7.87 -11.13
CA LEU A 375 -12.80 -8.18 -12.53
C LEU A 375 -11.33 -7.93 -12.87
N LYS A 376 -10.70 -6.89 -12.29
CA LYS A 376 -9.26 -6.67 -12.50
C LYS A 376 -8.39 -7.69 -11.76
N LEU A 377 -8.85 -8.22 -10.63
CA LEU A 377 -8.15 -9.29 -9.90
C LEU A 377 -8.19 -10.62 -10.65
N SER A 378 -9.22 -10.89 -11.46
CA SER A 378 -9.30 -12.12 -12.27
C SER A 378 -8.24 -12.18 -13.38
N LYS A 379 -7.67 -11.03 -13.77
CA LYS A 379 -6.74 -10.86 -14.90
C LYS A 379 -7.32 -11.29 -16.27
N LYS A 380 -8.64 -11.52 -16.35
CA LYS A 380 -9.31 -11.91 -17.58
C LYS A 380 -9.89 -10.71 -18.35
N PRO A 381 -10.01 -10.79 -19.69
CA PRO A 381 -10.63 -9.72 -20.47
C PRO A 381 -12.12 -9.59 -20.14
N PHE A 382 -12.62 -8.35 -20.15
CA PHE A 382 -14.04 -8.05 -19.98
C PHE A 382 -14.39 -6.74 -20.71
N LYS A 383 -15.66 -6.59 -21.10
CA LYS A 383 -16.24 -5.33 -21.57
C LYS A 383 -17.05 -4.70 -20.44
N MET A 384 -17.05 -3.36 -20.36
CA MET A 384 -17.75 -2.63 -19.31
C MET A 384 -18.69 -1.59 -19.91
N ASN A 385 -19.96 -1.73 -19.60
CA ASN A 385 -21.00 -0.76 -19.95
C ASN A 385 -21.21 0.22 -18.79
N ASN A 386 -21.70 1.42 -19.09
CA ASN A 386 -22.02 2.46 -18.11
C ASN A 386 -20.86 2.91 -17.22
N GLU A 387 -19.63 2.93 -17.76
CA GLU A 387 -18.43 3.37 -17.04
C GLU A 387 -18.57 4.76 -16.38
N HIS A 388 -19.34 5.65 -17.00
CA HIS A 388 -19.60 6.99 -16.50
C HIS A 388 -20.14 6.99 -15.06
N ILE A 389 -20.85 5.93 -14.62
CA ILE A 389 -21.37 5.81 -13.26
C ILE A 389 -20.23 5.79 -12.22
N ILE A 390 -19.12 5.10 -12.48
CA ILE A 390 -17.94 5.10 -11.60
C ILE A 390 -17.25 6.46 -11.61
N LYS A 391 -17.15 7.09 -12.79
CA LYS A 391 -16.49 8.40 -12.99
C LYS A 391 -17.18 9.56 -12.25
N ARG A 392 -18.45 9.39 -11.86
CA ARG A 392 -19.17 10.33 -10.99
C ARG A 392 -18.57 10.48 -9.60
N GLY A 393 -17.84 9.48 -9.10
CA GLY A 393 -17.26 9.51 -7.75
C GLY A 393 -15.78 9.15 -7.66
N TYR A 394 -15.20 8.53 -8.69
CA TYR A 394 -13.79 8.18 -8.70
C TYR A 394 -13.03 8.79 -9.88
N TYR A 395 -11.96 9.51 -9.58
CA TYR A 395 -11.05 10.05 -10.58
C TYR A 395 -9.82 9.15 -10.76
N ASN A 396 -9.46 8.87 -12.02
CA ASN A 396 -8.27 8.08 -12.39
C ASN A 396 -8.17 6.70 -11.70
N TYR A 397 -9.33 6.11 -11.41
CA TYR A 397 -9.43 4.86 -10.65
C TYR A 397 -8.76 3.69 -11.36
N LYS A 398 -8.82 3.63 -12.70
CA LYS A 398 -8.18 2.59 -13.50
C LYS A 398 -6.67 2.52 -13.23
N GLN A 399 -5.99 3.67 -13.19
CA GLN A 399 -4.56 3.72 -12.93
C GLN A 399 -4.22 3.35 -11.48
N ASN A 400 -5.04 3.79 -10.52
CA ASN A 400 -4.85 3.45 -9.10
C ASN A 400 -5.05 1.94 -8.86
N VAL A 401 -6.11 1.36 -9.41
CA VAL A 401 -6.37 -0.09 -9.34
C VAL A 401 -5.24 -0.88 -10.00
N LYS A 402 -4.79 -0.48 -11.20
CA LYS A 402 -3.64 -1.12 -11.87
C LYS A 402 -2.36 -1.08 -11.01
N LYS A 403 -2.07 0.06 -10.36
CA LYS A 403 -0.91 0.19 -9.44
C LYS A 403 -1.00 -0.74 -8.24
N ILE A 404 -2.21 -0.97 -7.70
CA ILE A 404 -2.43 -1.87 -6.54
C ILE A 404 -2.30 -3.34 -6.94
N ILE A 405 -2.87 -3.71 -8.10
CA ILE A 405 -2.95 -5.10 -8.56
C ILE A 405 -1.63 -5.57 -9.16
N ASN A 406 -0.89 -4.73 -9.87
CA ASN A 406 0.43 -5.05 -10.41
C ASN A 406 1.54 -4.99 -9.34
N ASN A 407 1.17 -5.20 -8.08
CA ASN A 407 2.12 -5.29 -6.99
C ASN A 407 2.82 -6.65 -7.03
N ASN A 408 4.07 -6.67 -7.47
CA ASN A 408 4.92 -7.87 -7.50
C ASN A 408 6.02 -7.87 -6.44
N PHE A 409 6.17 -6.77 -5.68
CA PHE A 409 7.21 -6.63 -4.67
C PHE A 409 6.59 -6.72 -3.28
N PHE A 410 6.91 -7.78 -2.54
CA PHE A 410 6.30 -8.04 -1.24
C PHE A 410 7.31 -7.89 -0.11
N ILE A 411 6.90 -7.15 0.92
CA ILE A 411 7.67 -6.99 2.15
C ILE A 411 6.97 -7.82 3.22
N TYR A 412 7.53 -8.96 3.56
CA TYR A 412 7.05 -9.81 4.64
C TYR A 412 7.42 -9.21 5.99
N THR A 413 6.58 -9.45 6.98
CA THR A 413 6.74 -8.97 8.36
C THR A 413 6.88 -10.16 9.29
N ASN A 414 7.75 -10.04 10.31
CA ASN A 414 8.02 -11.10 11.29
C ASN A 414 8.37 -12.45 10.61
N TYR A 415 9.22 -12.39 9.58
CA TYR A 415 9.48 -13.49 8.66
C TYR A 415 10.51 -14.47 9.23
N ARG A 416 10.29 -15.78 9.09
CA ARG A 416 11.26 -16.81 9.52
C ARG A 416 12.40 -16.91 8.51
N VAL A 417 13.59 -16.48 8.89
CA VAL A 417 14.74 -16.36 7.98
C VAL A 417 15.62 -17.61 7.90
N LYS A 418 15.38 -18.63 8.75
CA LYS A 418 16.18 -19.86 8.80
C LYS A 418 16.35 -20.55 7.43
N ASN A 419 15.34 -20.49 6.57
CA ASN A 419 15.39 -21.14 5.26
C ASN A 419 16.34 -20.46 4.26
N HIS A 420 16.76 -19.23 4.55
CA HIS A 420 17.70 -18.43 3.74
C HIS A 420 19.15 -18.52 4.23
N SER A 421 19.42 -19.44 5.17
CA SER A 421 20.76 -19.88 5.54
C SER A 421 20.90 -21.34 5.13
N ASN A 422 22.05 -21.72 4.57
CA ASN A 422 22.24 -23.10 4.11
C ASN A 422 22.17 -24.11 5.26
N ILE A 423 22.70 -23.79 6.44
CA ILE A 423 22.63 -24.65 7.65
C ILE A 423 21.21 -24.74 8.26
N LYS A 424 20.24 -23.97 7.73
CA LYS A 424 18.84 -23.94 8.21
C LYS A 424 18.66 -23.52 9.67
N ILE A 425 19.62 -22.78 10.21
CA ILE A 425 19.58 -22.23 11.57
C ILE A 425 19.30 -20.72 11.51
N GLY A 426 18.26 -20.28 12.23
CA GLY A 426 17.93 -18.86 12.29
C GLY A 426 16.60 -18.56 12.97
N GLY A 427 16.47 -17.33 13.46
CA GLY A 427 15.24 -16.83 14.05
C GLY A 427 14.31 -16.13 13.04
N LYS A 428 13.84 -14.93 13.41
CA LYS A 428 12.96 -14.11 12.57
C LYS A 428 13.59 -12.75 12.24
N SER A 429 13.18 -12.15 11.12
CA SER A 429 13.45 -10.73 10.83
C SER A 429 12.18 -9.90 10.98
N LYS A 430 12.34 -8.61 11.32
CA LYS A 430 11.22 -7.66 11.35
C LYS A 430 10.61 -7.53 9.96
N TYR A 431 11.46 -7.38 8.94
CA TYR A 431 11.07 -7.35 7.54
C TYR A 431 11.90 -8.31 6.69
N PHE A 432 11.31 -8.83 5.62
CA PHE A 432 12.00 -9.62 4.61
C PHE A 432 11.44 -9.29 3.23
N CYS A 433 12.29 -9.16 2.22
CA CYS A 433 11.88 -9.04 0.83
C CYS A 433 12.88 -9.74 -0.10
N GLU A 434 12.41 -10.09 -1.30
CA GLU A 434 13.25 -10.54 -2.39
C GLU A 434 13.34 -9.42 -3.42
N LEU A 435 14.57 -9.09 -3.83
CA LEU A 435 14.87 -8.05 -4.81
C LEU A 435 15.08 -8.70 -6.17
N ASN A 436 14.14 -8.52 -7.08
CA ASN A 436 14.15 -9.15 -8.41
C ASN A 436 14.34 -8.14 -9.54
N ASP A 437 14.13 -6.85 -9.27
CA ASP A 437 14.30 -5.77 -10.25
C ASP A 437 14.97 -4.55 -9.58
N VAL A 438 15.92 -3.92 -10.27
CA VAL A 438 16.63 -2.71 -9.81
C VAL A 438 15.64 -1.59 -9.46
N ILE A 439 14.51 -1.50 -10.16
CA ILE A 439 13.46 -0.51 -9.90
C ILE A 439 12.88 -0.66 -8.48
N GLU A 440 12.95 -1.84 -7.86
CA GLU A 440 12.44 -2.10 -6.51
C GLU A 440 13.31 -1.45 -5.42
N LEU A 441 14.59 -1.19 -5.69
CA LEU A 441 15.52 -0.54 -4.75
C LEU A 441 15.00 0.82 -4.29
N LYS A 442 14.30 1.57 -5.15
CA LYS A 442 13.70 2.86 -4.80
C LYS A 442 12.66 2.79 -3.68
N TYR A 443 12.17 1.59 -3.34
CA TYR A 443 11.23 1.34 -2.25
C TYR A 443 11.94 1.01 -0.93
N LEU A 444 13.19 0.58 -0.98
CA LEU A 444 13.98 0.25 0.21
C LEU A 444 14.39 1.49 1.00
N LYS A 445 14.41 2.67 0.36
CA LYS A 445 14.74 3.97 0.99
C LYS A 445 13.88 4.37 2.21
N TYR A 446 12.76 3.69 2.43
CA TYR A 446 11.92 3.93 3.61
C TYR A 446 12.35 3.12 4.83
N PHE A 447 13.34 2.23 4.68
CA PHE A 447 13.86 1.36 5.71
C PHE A 447 15.30 1.74 6.02
N ASP A 448 15.53 2.25 7.22
CA ASP A 448 16.84 2.77 7.62
C ASP A 448 17.84 1.65 8.01
N ARG A 449 17.39 0.40 8.10
CA ARG A 449 18.20 -0.74 8.53
C ARG A 449 17.89 -1.98 7.70
N PHE A 450 18.86 -2.42 6.90
CA PHE A 450 18.75 -3.64 6.12
C PHE A 450 20.07 -4.44 6.11
N LYS A 451 19.98 -5.73 5.74
CA LYS A 451 21.14 -6.58 5.43
C LYS A 451 20.80 -7.33 4.14
N VAL A 452 21.68 -7.24 3.16
CA VAL A 452 21.57 -7.99 1.90
C VAL A 452 22.19 -9.36 2.10
N ILE A 453 21.53 -10.38 1.58
CA ILE A 453 21.99 -11.76 1.59
C ILE A 453 21.99 -12.33 0.17
N GLY A 454 22.99 -13.16 -0.12
CA GLY A 454 23.03 -14.01 -1.32
C GLY A 454 22.36 -15.36 -1.06
N THR A 455 23.04 -16.44 -1.43
CA THR A 455 22.56 -17.83 -1.29
C THR A 455 22.47 -18.34 0.15
N GLY A 456 23.07 -17.65 1.12
CA GLY A 456 23.05 -18.08 2.51
C GLY A 456 24.16 -19.06 2.90
N CYS A 457 25.20 -19.20 2.08
CA CYS A 457 26.24 -20.22 2.25
C CYS A 457 27.17 -19.97 3.44
N ASN A 458 27.44 -18.72 3.82
CA ASN A 458 28.39 -18.38 4.88
C ASN A 458 27.75 -17.55 6.00
N ILE A 459 26.41 -17.56 6.09
CA ILE A 459 25.66 -16.74 7.05
C ILE A 459 24.65 -17.58 7.81
N TYR A 460 24.41 -17.24 9.08
CA TYR A 460 23.23 -17.69 9.80
C TYR A 460 22.63 -16.53 10.60
N PHE A 461 21.39 -16.69 11.04
CA PHE A 461 20.66 -15.62 11.72
C PHE A 461 20.61 -15.88 13.22
N ASP A 462 20.69 -14.81 14.02
CA ASP A 462 20.39 -14.91 15.45
C ASP A 462 18.88 -15.08 15.69
N LYS A 463 18.46 -15.09 16.96
CA LYS A 463 17.04 -15.24 17.35
C LYS A 463 16.11 -14.20 16.72
N TYR A 464 16.56 -12.95 16.57
CA TYR A 464 15.77 -11.90 15.94
C TYR A 464 16.64 -10.82 15.30
N TYR A 465 16.29 -10.41 14.07
CA TYR A 465 16.87 -9.25 13.40
C TYR A 465 15.83 -8.13 13.29
N PRO A 466 16.01 -6.97 13.94
CA PRO A 466 15.01 -5.89 13.96
C PRO A 466 14.95 -5.07 12.65
N GLY A 467 15.86 -5.32 11.72
CA GLY A 467 15.89 -4.68 10.40
C GLY A 467 15.22 -5.52 9.31
N MET A 468 15.44 -5.10 8.07
CA MET A 468 15.03 -5.81 6.87
C MET A 468 16.11 -6.75 6.37
N ILE A 469 15.75 -7.99 6.04
CA ILE A 469 16.61 -8.89 5.28
C ILE A 469 16.21 -8.82 3.80
N ILE A 470 17.16 -8.53 2.92
CA ILE A 470 16.95 -8.44 1.48
C ILE A 470 17.65 -9.63 0.85
N LYS A 471 16.90 -10.55 0.27
CA LYS A 471 17.47 -11.58 -0.59
C LYS A 471 17.64 -11.01 -1.99
N ASN A 472 18.88 -10.97 -2.47
CA ASN A 472 19.20 -10.38 -3.75
C ASN A 472 19.10 -11.41 -4.89
N ASN A 473 18.08 -11.29 -5.71
CA ASN A 473 17.83 -12.13 -6.89
C ASN A 473 18.06 -11.33 -8.20
N LEU A 474 18.82 -10.23 -8.16
CA LEU A 474 19.21 -9.51 -9.37
C LEU A 474 20.21 -10.36 -10.17
N THR A 475 19.73 -11.06 -11.20
CA THR A 475 20.55 -11.94 -12.05
C THR A 475 20.70 -11.40 -13.46
N GLY A 476 21.74 -11.86 -14.15
CA GLY A 476 22.06 -11.49 -15.53
C GLY A 476 23.54 -11.22 -15.72
N ILE A 477 24.01 -11.45 -16.94
CA ILE A 477 25.36 -11.14 -17.42
C ILE A 477 25.22 -10.42 -18.75
N THR A 478 25.90 -9.29 -18.90
CA THR A 478 25.93 -8.48 -20.10
C THR A 478 27.36 -8.41 -20.61
N LEU A 479 27.56 -8.78 -21.86
CA LEU A 479 28.83 -8.56 -22.54
C LEU A 479 29.07 -7.06 -22.71
N ILE A 480 30.22 -6.57 -22.27
CA ILE A 480 30.66 -5.19 -22.53
C ILE A 480 31.59 -5.18 -23.73
N GLU A 481 32.58 -6.07 -23.73
CA GLU A 481 33.64 -6.07 -24.73
C GLU A 481 34.22 -7.48 -24.88
N ASP A 482 34.52 -7.86 -26.12
CA ASP A 482 35.10 -9.13 -26.47
C ASP A 482 36.28 -8.93 -27.43
N THR A 483 37.49 -9.20 -26.96
CA THR A 483 38.72 -9.03 -27.75
C THR A 483 39.47 -10.36 -27.89
N THR A 484 40.61 -10.35 -28.59
CA THR A 484 41.52 -11.50 -28.62
C THR A 484 42.17 -11.77 -27.27
N ASP A 485 42.38 -10.72 -26.47
CA ASP A 485 43.25 -10.77 -25.29
C ASP A 485 42.46 -10.86 -23.97
N TYR A 486 41.23 -10.35 -23.95
CA TYR A 486 40.38 -10.34 -22.78
C TYR A 486 38.88 -10.32 -23.10
N LEU A 487 38.10 -10.71 -22.10
CA LEU A 487 36.65 -10.59 -22.03
C LEU A 487 36.28 -9.61 -20.93
N LYS A 488 35.42 -8.63 -21.25
CA LYS A 488 34.86 -7.68 -20.28
C LYS A 488 33.36 -7.89 -20.17
N VAL A 489 32.89 -8.20 -18.96
CA VAL A 489 31.48 -8.49 -18.69
C VAL A 489 30.97 -7.71 -17.49
N LYS A 490 29.70 -7.34 -17.52
CA LYS A 490 28.97 -6.79 -16.38
C LYS A 490 28.01 -7.85 -15.88
N ALA A 491 28.12 -8.24 -14.63
CA ALA A 491 27.27 -9.27 -14.05
C ALA A 491 26.52 -8.74 -12.84
N MET A 492 25.23 -9.05 -12.77
CA MET A 492 24.37 -8.65 -11.66
C MET A 492 24.77 -9.42 -10.39
N SER A 493 24.67 -8.75 -9.26
CA SER A 493 25.19 -9.21 -7.96
C SER A 493 24.49 -10.43 -7.37
N GLY A 494 23.26 -10.73 -7.80
CA GLY A 494 22.52 -11.94 -7.46
C GLY A 494 22.83 -13.13 -8.36
N THR A 495 23.52 -12.94 -9.50
CA THR A 495 23.97 -14.03 -10.39
C THR A 495 24.87 -15.00 -9.63
N LEU A 496 24.72 -16.31 -9.85
CA LEU A 496 25.59 -17.30 -9.22
C LEU A 496 27.01 -17.17 -9.75
N LEU A 497 28.00 -17.36 -8.88
CA LEU A 497 29.41 -17.31 -9.31
C LEU A 497 29.71 -18.36 -10.40
N MET A 498 29.08 -19.53 -10.31
CA MET A 498 29.22 -20.60 -11.32
C MET A 498 28.70 -20.19 -12.71
N ASP A 499 27.65 -19.36 -12.77
CA ASP A 499 27.11 -18.87 -14.03
C ASP A 499 28.11 -17.93 -14.70
N LEU A 500 28.80 -17.08 -13.92
CA LEU A 500 29.87 -16.23 -14.43
C LEU A 500 31.06 -17.05 -14.95
N VAL A 501 31.47 -18.08 -14.20
CA VAL A 501 32.58 -18.97 -14.61
C VAL A 501 32.25 -19.66 -15.92
N THR A 502 31.04 -20.24 -16.03
CA THR A 502 30.56 -20.91 -17.25
C THR A 502 30.45 -19.92 -18.42
N TYR A 503 29.93 -18.72 -18.17
CA TYR A 503 29.83 -17.69 -19.19
C TYR A 503 31.22 -17.31 -19.72
N CYS A 504 32.19 -17.03 -18.85
CA CYS A 504 33.55 -16.66 -19.27
C CYS A 504 34.26 -17.79 -20.02
N TYR A 505 34.06 -19.04 -19.56
CA TYR A 505 34.61 -20.23 -20.21
C TYR A 505 34.17 -20.36 -21.68
N ASN A 506 32.90 -20.06 -21.98
CA ASN A 506 32.36 -20.08 -23.35
C ASN A 506 33.02 -19.05 -24.28
N TYR A 507 33.69 -18.03 -23.72
CA TYR A 507 34.46 -17.01 -24.46
C TYR A 507 35.97 -17.23 -24.33
N SER A 508 36.41 -18.40 -23.86
CA SER A 508 37.82 -18.73 -23.62
C SER A 508 38.53 -17.82 -22.60
N ALA A 509 37.79 -17.27 -21.64
CA ALA A 509 38.32 -16.49 -20.53
C ALA A 509 38.31 -17.31 -19.23
N ASP A 510 39.46 -17.40 -18.54
CA ASP A 510 39.65 -18.37 -17.46
C ASP A 510 39.26 -17.85 -16.07
N LEU A 511 38.17 -18.41 -15.53
CA LEU A 511 37.77 -18.32 -14.12
C LEU A 511 37.60 -19.72 -13.49
N SER A 512 38.15 -20.76 -14.12
CA SER A 512 37.87 -22.17 -13.80
C SER A 512 38.19 -22.54 -12.34
N LYS A 513 39.23 -21.95 -11.74
CA LYS A 513 39.60 -22.20 -10.33
C LYS A 513 38.56 -21.74 -9.32
N LEU A 514 37.65 -20.85 -9.71
CA LEU A 514 36.51 -20.41 -8.88
C LEU A 514 35.29 -21.33 -9.03
N ALA A 515 35.32 -22.31 -9.94
CA ALA A 515 34.22 -23.25 -10.16
C ALA A 515 33.87 -24.01 -8.88
N GLY A 516 32.57 -24.22 -8.66
CA GLY A 516 32.03 -24.94 -7.51
C GLY A 516 32.13 -24.21 -6.17
N ILE A 517 32.60 -22.95 -6.12
CA ILE A 517 32.42 -22.13 -4.93
C ILE A 517 30.96 -21.68 -4.85
N PRO A 518 30.22 -22.05 -3.78
CA PRO A 518 28.82 -21.70 -3.67
C PRO A 518 28.68 -20.21 -3.31
N GLY A 519 27.79 -19.49 -3.98
CA GLY A 519 27.60 -18.07 -3.74
C GLY A 519 27.08 -17.29 -4.94
N THR A 520 26.66 -16.07 -4.68
CA THR A 520 26.41 -15.07 -5.74
C THR A 520 27.64 -14.21 -5.96
N ILE A 521 27.69 -13.51 -7.09
CA ILE A 521 28.75 -12.53 -7.41
C ILE A 521 28.89 -11.48 -6.32
N GLY A 522 27.78 -10.92 -5.83
CA GLY A 522 27.79 -9.94 -4.75
C GLY A 522 28.37 -10.50 -3.45
N GLY A 523 28.05 -11.76 -3.11
CA GLY A 523 28.65 -12.46 -1.98
C GLY A 523 30.15 -12.72 -2.17
N ALA A 524 30.54 -13.09 -3.39
CA ALA A 524 31.93 -13.34 -3.75
C ALA A 524 32.79 -12.07 -3.58
N VAL A 525 32.32 -10.93 -4.11
CA VAL A 525 32.97 -9.62 -3.94
C VAL A 525 32.95 -9.17 -2.49
N TYR A 526 31.81 -9.29 -1.79
CA TYR A 526 31.71 -8.92 -0.37
C TYR A 526 32.77 -9.62 0.50
N GLY A 527 33.05 -10.89 0.21
CA GLY A 527 33.98 -11.71 0.96
C GLY A 527 35.33 -11.96 0.30
N ASN A 528 35.69 -11.27 -0.79
CA ASN A 528 36.86 -11.58 -1.63
C ASN A 528 37.12 -13.08 -1.76
N VAL A 529 36.17 -13.79 -2.36
CA VAL A 529 36.21 -15.24 -2.47
C VAL A 529 37.34 -15.69 -3.40
N GLY A 530 38.08 -16.71 -2.97
CA GLY A 530 39.13 -17.32 -3.79
C GLY A 530 39.36 -18.81 -3.50
N ALA A 531 40.05 -19.46 -4.43
CA ALA A 531 40.54 -20.83 -4.38
C ALA A 531 41.75 -21.01 -5.31
N TYR A 532 42.67 -21.92 -4.97
CA TYR A 532 43.83 -22.29 -5.81
C TYR A 532 44.67 -21.10 -6.32
N ASN A 533 44.95 -20.14 -5.43
CA ASN A 533 45.66 -18.88 -5.70
C ASN A 533 44.99 -17.97 -6.74
N MET A 534 43.68 -18.10 -6.92
CA MET A 534 42.85 -17.20 -7.71
C MET A 534 41.77 -16.59 -6.80
N GLU A 535 41.64 -15.27 -6.80
CA GLU A 535 40.64 -14.52 -6.04
C GLU A 535 39.77 -13.68 -6.98
N ILE A 536 38.53 -13.41 -6.56
CA ILE A 536 37.62 -12.59 -7.36
C ILE A 536 38.19 -11.18 -7.60
N SER A 537 38.93 -10.64 -6.63
CA SER A 537 39.60 -9.34 -6.69
C SER A 537 40.55 -9.20 -7.88
N ASN A 538 41.12 -10.30 -8.39
CA ASN A 538 42.04 -10.26 -9.53
C ASN A 538 41.37 -9.81 -10.84
N PHE A 539 40.04 -9.84 -10.90
CA PHE A 539 39.27 -9.62 -12.13
C PHE A 539 38.27 -8.45 -12.03
N VAL A 540 38.00 -7.94 -10.83
CA VAL A 540 37.03 -6.85 -10.63
C VAL A 540 37.63 -5.52 -11.06
N ILE A 541 36.95 -4.83 -11.97
CA ILE A 541 37.29 -3.44 -12.36
C ILE A 541 36.46 -2.44 -11.56
N GLU A 542 35.18 -2.76 -11.36
CA GLU A 542 34.21 -1.79 -10.90
C GLU A 542 32.99 -2.47 -10.28
N CYS A 543 32.41 -1.81 -9.29
CA CYS A 543 31.20 -2.21 -8.59
C CYS A 543 30.18 -1.08 -8.63
N GLU A 544 29.02 -1.34 -9.24
CA GLU A 544 27.89 -0.43 -9.22
C GLU A 544 27.05 -0.71 -7.98
N LEU A 545 26.87 0.31 -7.14
CA LEU A 545 26.04 0.27 -5.95
C LEU A 545 24.74 1.03 -6.19
N PHE A 546 23.80 0.92 -5.25
CA PHE A 546 22.54 1.65 -5.35
C PHE A 546 22.69 3.17 -5.27
N ASN A 547 23.62 3.68 -4.45
CA ASN A 547 23.83 5.13 -4.33
C ASN A 547 25.15 5.63 -4.94
N ASN A 548 26.07 4.73 -5.28
CA ASN A 548 27.41 5.11 -5.71
C ASN A 548 28.01 4.10 -6.69
N LYS A 549 29.20 4.40 -7.21
CA LYS A 549 30.02 3.52 -8.03
C LYS A 549 31.42 3.49 -7.44
N LEU A 550 31.99 2.30 -7.28
CA LEU A 550 33.33 2.13 -6.69
C LEU A 550 34.23 1.35 -7.66
N THR A 551 35.45 1.83 -7.84
CA THR A 551 36.51 1.13 -8.58
C THR A 551 37.55 0.52 -7.64
N ASP A 552 37.85 1.22 -6.54
CA ASP A 552 38.66 0.68 -5.44
C ASP A 552 37.75 0.09 -4.36
N LEU A 553 37.98 -1.19 -4.06
CA LEU A 553 37.20 -1.98 -3.11
C LEU A 553 38.00 -2.43 -1.89
N ASP A 554 39.26 -1.99 -1.74
CA ASP A 554 40.13 -2.27 -0.59
C ASP A 554 40.13 -3.75 -0.18
N PHE A 555 40.39 -4.62 -1.18
CA PHE A 555 40.37 -6.07 -1.01
C PHE A 555 41.51 -6.57 -0.11
N GLU A 556 41.18 -7.50 0.78
CA GLU A 556 42.11 -8.25 1.62
C GLU A 556 41.72 -9.72 1.61
N TYR A 557 42.53 -10.59 2.22
CA TYR A 557 42.18 -12.01 2.35
C TYR A 557 40.82 -12.17 3.04
N ARG A 558 39.85 -12.75 2.30
CA ARG A 558 38.45 -12.95 2.74
C ARG A 558 37.70 -11.67 3.14
N SER A 559 38.16 -10.50 2.72
CA SER A 559 37.63 -9.20 3.15
C SER A 559 37.59 -8.16 2.02
N SER A 560 36.75 -7.14 2.18
CA SER A 560 36.58 -6.02 1.25
C SER A 560 36.10 -4.78 2.02
N ILE A 561 36.06 -3.63 1.35
CA ILE A 561 35.50 -2.38 1.89
C ILE A 561 34.08 -2.54 2.46
N PHE A 562 33.27 -3.45 1.90
CA PHE A 562 31.91 -3.72 2.36
C PHE A 562 31.86 -4.41 3.73
N LYS A 563 32.89 -5.19 4.08
CA LYS A 563 33.05 -5.79 5.41
C LYS A 563 33.72 -4.83 6.39
N LYS A 564 34.81 -4.16 5.97
CA LYS A 564 35.62 -3.28 6.81
C LYS A 564 34.86 -2.02 7.26
N ASN A 565 34.32 -1.27 6.29
CA ASN A 565 33.70 0.04 6.54
C ASN A 565 32.20 -0.06 6.81
N LYS A 566 31.65 -1.28 6.84
CA LYS A 566 30.22 -1.56 6.99
C LYS A 566 29.36 -0.64 6.11
N LEU A 567 29.78 -0.44 4.86
CA LEU A 567 29.07 0.41 3.90
C LEU A 567 27.62 -0.06 3.80
N ASN A 568 26.68 0.82 4.15
CA ASN A 568 25.25 0.54 4.15
C ASN A 568 24.66 0.80 2.75
N ASP A 569 25.22 0.13 1.74
CA ASP A 569 24.77 0.21 0.35
C ASP A 569 24.62 -1.19 -0.26
N ILE A 570 23.92 -1.27 -1.39
CA ILE A 570 23.58 -2.53 -2.06
C ILE A 570 24.39 -2.62 -3.34
N ILE A 571 25.21 -3.68 -3.46
CA ILE A 571 25.86 -4.00 -4.74
C ILE A 571 24.77 -4.38 -5.74
N ILE A 572 24.67 -3.65 -6.85
CA ILE A 572 23.74 -3.94 -7.95
C ILE A 572 24.41 -4.89 -8.93
N SER A 573 25.60 -4.51 -9.41
CA SER A 573 26.34 -5.26 -10.43
C SER A 573 27.84 -5.04 -10.29
N VAL A 574 28.61 -5.93 -10.91
CA VAL A 574 30.08 -5.91 -10.88
C VAL A 574 30.59 -6.09 -12.31
N THR A 575 31.56 -5.28 -12.70
CA THR A 575 32.25 -5.39 -13.98
C THR A 575 33.57 -6.13 -13.80
N PHE A 576 33.75 -7.15 -14.62
CA PHE A 576 34.94 -8.00 -14.64
C PHE A 576 35.71 -7.81 -15.94
N CYS A 577 37.03 -7.92 -15.89
CA CYS A 577 37.88 -8.15 -17.04
C CYS A 577 38.75 -9.39 -16.80
N VAL A 578 38.65 -10.34 -17.73
CA VAL A 578 39.27 -11.66 -17.61
C VAL A 578 40.10 -11.90 -18.87
N LYS A 579 41.38 -12.24 -18.71
CA LYS A 579 42.28 -12.53 -19.83
C LYS A 579 41.86 -13.81 -20.58
N LYS A 580 42.12 -13.85 -21.87
CA LYS A 580 41.91 -15.00 -22.76
C LYS A 580 43.21 -15.73 -23.10
N GLY A 581 43.10 -17.01 -23.43
CA GLY A 581 44.20 -17.89 -23.88
C GLY A 581 45.02 -18.51 -22.74
N ILE A 582 45.76 -19.62 -22.87
CA ILE A 582 45.83 -20.71 -23.85
C ILE A 582 45.88 -21.99 -22.99
N ASN A 583 45.14 -23.02 -23.41
CA ASN A 583 45.05 -24.32 -22.76
C ASN A 583 44.44 -24.23 -21.34
N ILE A 584 43.11 -24.10 -21.27
CA ILE A 584 42.34 -24.43 -20.05
C ILE A 584 42.51 -25.94 -19.84
N LYS A 585 43.71 -26.36 -19.36
CA LYS A 585 44.13 -27.77 -19.23
C LYS A 585 43.23 -28.54 -18.27
N GLU A 586 42.59 -27.84 -17.35
CA GLU A 586 41.63 -28.42 -16.41
C GLU A 586 40.22 -28.13 -16.91
N SER A 587 39.49 -29.18 -17.31
CA SER A 587 38.06 -29.05 -17.55
C SER A 587 37.40 -28.56 -16.26
N ILE A 588 36.41 -27.66 -16.37
CA ILE A 588 35.55 -27.28 -15.23
C ILE A 588 35.03 -28.54 -14.50
N THR A 589 34.80 -29.61 -15.25
CA THR A 589 34.43 -30.95 -14.77
C THR A 589 35.41 -31.50 -13.74
N ASN A 590 36.72 -31.46 -13.98
CA ASN A 590 37.73 -31.97 -13.05
C ASN A 590 37.73 -31.20 -11.72
N ILE A 591 37.61 -29.87 -11.78
CA ILE A 591 37.57 -29.02 -10.57
C ILE A 591 36.29 -29.27 -9.77
N LEU A 592 35.15 -29.45 -10.47
CA LEU A 592 33.89 -29.82 -9.84
C LEU A 592 33.95 -31.20 -9.18
N GLU A 593 34.58 -32.19 -9.80
CA GLU A 593 34.76 -33.52 -9.21
C GLU A 593 35.59 -33.47 -7.91
N ILE A 594 36.71 -32.74 -7.91
CA ILE A 594 37.55 -32.56 -6.72
C ILE A 594 36.76 -31.86 -5.60
N ARG A 595 35.95 -30.85 -5.94
CA ARG A 595 35.14 -30.12 -4.96
C ARG A 595 33.96 -30.92 -4.44
N ASN A 596 33.25 -31.65 -5.30
CA ASN A 596 32.10 -32.46 -4.91
C ASN A 596 32.53 -33.56 -3.94
N LYS A 597 33.71 -34.17 -4.11
CA LYS A 597 34.27 -35.11 -3.13
C LYS A 597 34.46 -34.50 -1.73
N LYS A 598 34.73 -33.19 -1.64
CA LYS A 598 34.98 -32.48 -0.35
C LYS A 598 33.73 -31.82 0.25
N PHE A 599 32.78 -31.36 -0.57
CA PHE A 599 31.73 -30.42 -0.15
C PHE A 599 30.29 -30.85 -0.50
N ASN A 600 30.05 -32.10 -0.91
CA ASN A 600 28.71 -32.59 -1.25
C ASN A 600 27.84 -32.89 0.00
N TYR A 601 27.63 -31.86 0.83
CA TYR A 601 26.82 -31.94 2.04
C TYR A 601 25.78 -30.84 2.04
N SER A 602 24.54 -31.20 2.36
CA SER A 602 23.46 -30.23 2.60
C SER A 602 23.52 -29.74 4.05
N ASN A 603 22.79 -28.67 4.35
CA ASN A 603 22.65 -28.14 5.72
C ASN A 603 23.98 -27.74 6.39
N THR A 604 24.88 -27.07 5.65
CA THR A 604 26.17 -26.57 6.16
C THR A 604 26.44 -25.13 5.74
N LEU A 605 27.34 -24.44 6.46
CA LEU A 605 27.87 -23.13 6.10
C LEU A 605 29.21 -23.19 5.33
N GLY A 606 29.65 -24.40 4.96
CA GLY A 606 31.03 -24.61 4.53
C GLY A 606 31.99 -24.53 5.73
N CYS A 607 33.20 -24.01 5.50
CA CYS A 607 34.18 -23.83 6.55
C CYS A 607 33.69 -22.83 7.60
N ILE A 608 33.77 -23.20 8.88
CA ILE A 608 33.33 -22.35 9.98
C ILE A 608 34.39 -21.32 10.37
N PHE A 609 35.66 -21.71 10.28
CA PHE A 609 36.81 -20.91 10.67
C PHE A 609 37.77 -20.66 9.50
N LYS A 610 38.39 -19.48 9.48
CA LYS A 610 39.37 -19.06 8.47
C LYS A 610 40.71 -19.77 8.69
N ASN A 611 41.43 -20.01 7.60
CA ASN A 611 42.86 -20.33 7.69
C ASN A 611 43.66 -19.06 8.00
N ASN A 612 44.83 -19.20 8.62
CA ASN A 612 45.80 -18.13 8.76
C ASN A 612 47.12 -18.51 8.05
N LYS A 613 48.17 -17.68 8.19
CA LYS A 613 49.47 -17.92 7.55
C LYS A 613 50.20 -19.13 8.13
N ASP A 614 49.92 -19.48 9.39
CA ASP A 614 50.70 -20.44 10.16
C ASP A 614 50.09 -21.85 10.13
N TYR A 615 48.77 -21.96 9.96
CA TYR A 615 48.05 -23.23 9.99
C TYR A 615 46.70 -23.20 9.26
N TYR A 616 46.24 -24.39 8.87
CA TYR A 616 44.89 -24.60 8.38
C TYR A 616 43.93 -24.84 9.55
N ALA A 617 42.77 -24.18 9.56
CA ALA A 617 41.81 -24.27 10.66
C ALA A 617 41.34 -25.71 10.93
N TRP A 618 41.19 -26.51 9.88
CA TRP A 618 40.78 -27.91 10.03
C TRP A 618 41.81 -28.74 10.81
N GLN A 619 43.11 -28.47 10.68
CA GLN A 619 44.16 -29.18 11.42
C GLN A 619 44.07 -28.89 12.92
N MET A 620 43.77 -27.64 13.27
CA MET A 620 43.64 -27.23 14.67
C MET A 620 42.43 -27.88 15.32
N ILE A 621 41.28 -27.88 14.65
CA ILE A 621 40.05 -28.53 15.16
C ILE A 621 40.25 -30.05 15.30
N ASP A 622 41.06 -30.65 14.44
CA ASP A 622 41.36 -32.09 14.50
C ASP A 622 42.04 -32.50 15.80
N MET A 623 42.86 -31.63 16.38
CA MET A 623 43.53 -31.85 17.68
C MET A 623 42.55 -32.02 18.85
N LEU A 624 41.28 -31.63 18.66
CA LEU A 624 40.22 -31.78 19.65
C LEU A 624 39.51 -33.15 19.57
N ASN A 625 39.90 -34.01 18.61
CA ASN A 625 39.31 -35.33 18.38
C ASN A 625 37.79 -35.26 18.21
N LEU A 626 37.30 -34.35 17.36
CA LEU A 626 35.88 -34.07 17.17
C LEU A 626 35.29 -34.62 15.86
N ARG A 627 36.09 -35.27 14.99
CA ARG A 627 35.61 -35.90 13.75
C ARG A 627 34.47 -36.88 14.02
N GLY A 628 33.43 -36.84 13.19
CA GLY A 628 32.26 -37.71 13.24
C GLY A 628 31.32 -37.47 14.41
N LYS A 629 31.68 -36.61 15.38
CA LYS A 629 30.86 -36.38 16.57
C LYS A 629 29.65 -35.52 16.25
N ILE A 630 28.53 -35.88 16.87
CA ILE A 630 27.32 -35.06 16.90
C ILE A 630 27.25 -34.36 18.26
N ILE A 631 27.33 -33.03 18.26
CA ILE A 631 27.27 -32.21 19.47
C ILE A 631 26.16 -31.18 19.27
N ASN A 632 25.19 -31.14 20.19
CA ASN A 632 24.04 -30.25 20.12
C ASN A 632 23.30 -30.31 18.76
N ASN A 633 23.07 -31.51 18.20
CA ASN A 633 22.44 -31.71 16.87
C ASN A 633 23.25 -31.16 15.68
N ILE A 634 24.56 -30.98 15.85
CA ILE A 634 25.47 -30.57 14.78
C ILE A 634 26.52 -31.66 14.63
N HIS A 635 26.56 -32.24 13.44
CA HIS A 635 27.55 -33.24 13.06
C HIS A 635 28.80 -32.55 12.51
N ILE A 636 29.95 -32.85 13.09
CA ILE A 636 31.26 -32.44 12.59
C ILE A 636 31.73 -33.50 11.61
N LEU A 637 31.99 -33.12 10.35
CA LEU A 637 32.27 -34.10 9.31
C LEU A 637 33.57 -34.87 9.55
N GLU A 638 33.50 -36.18 9.31
CA GLU A 638 34.66 -37.09 9.37
C GLU A 638 35.78 -36.65 8.43
N ASN A 639 35.44 -36.33 7.17
CA ASN A 639 36.43 -36.00 6.14
C ASN A 639 37.01 -34.59 6.30
N HIS A 640 36.30 -33.67 6.99
CA HIS A 640 36.72 -32.28 7.11
C HIS A 640 36.13 -31.61 8.38
N PRO A 641 36.86 -31.59 9.52
CA PRO A 641 36.33 -31.20 10.83
C PRO A 641 35.99 -29.70 10.97
N ASN A 642 36.38 -28.86 10.00
CA ASN A 642 35.96 -27.46 9.93
C ASN A 642 34.58 -27.27 9.24
N ILE A 643 33.89 -28.34 8.84
CA ILE A 643 32.56 -28.29 8.23
C ILE A 643 31.55 -28.88 9.19
N PHE A 644 30.55 -28.08 9.54
CA PHE A 644 29.46 -28.46 10.45
C PHE A 644 28.18 -28.68 9.67
N VAL A 645 27.49 -29.78 9.93
CA VAL A 645 26.22 -30.16 9.31
C VAL A 645 25.13 -30.18 10.37
N ASN A 646 24.06 -29.42 10.14
CA ASN A 646 22.87 -29.49 10.97
C ASN A 646 22.10 -30.77 10.65
N VAL A 647 21.98 -31.67 11.63
CA VAL A 647 21.25 -32.94 11.46
C VAL A 647 19.73 -32.82 11.62
N GLY A 648 19.21 -31.60 11.74
CA GLY A 648 17.81 -31.28 11.46
C GLY A 648 17.16 -30.32 12.47
N ASN A 649 17.55 -30.40 13.74
CA ASN A 649 16.90 -29.66 14.84
C ASN A 649 17.85 -28.72 15.60
N ALA A 650 19.06 -28.46 15.09
CA ALA A 650 19.99 -27.55 15.75
C ALA A 650 19.40 -26.13 15.85
N SER A 651 19.47 -25.56 17.06
CA SER A 651 19.09 -24.19 17.35
C SER A 651 20.27 -23.23 17.16
N VAL A 652 19.97 -21.92 17.17
CA VAL A 652 21.01 -20.87 17.20
C VAL A 652 21.96 -21.04 18.40
N ASN A 653 21.43 -21.51 19.53
CA ASN A 653 22.19 -21.71 20.76
C ASN A 653 23.12 -22.92 20.64
N ASP A 654 22.67 -23.98 19.98
CA ASP A 654 23.45 -25.20 19.79
C ASP A 654 24.71 -24.94 18.97
N LEU A 655 24.58 -24.22 17.84
CA LEU A 655 25.70 -23.81 17.00
C LEU A 655 26.66 -22.88 17.75
N LYS A 656 26.12 -21.88 18.46
CA LYS A 656 26.95 -20.96 19.27
C LYS A 656 27.73 -21.69 20.35
N LYS A 657 27.11 -22.64 21.06
CA LYS A 657 27.77 -23.45 22.10
C LYS A 657 28.91 -24.28 21.51
N LEU A 658 28.69 -24.92 20.36
CA LEU A 658 29.73 -25.72 19.70
C LEU A 658 30.91 -24.86 19.23
N ILE A 659 30.63 -23.74 18.56
CA ILE A 659 31.66 -22.79 18.11
C ILE A 659 32.48 -22.27 19.30
N ASN A 660 31.81 -21.81 20.37
CA ASN A 660 32.49 -21.27 21.54
C ASN A 660 33.32 -22.33 22.26
N ARG A 661 32.83 -23.58 22.34
CA ARG A 661 33.59 -24.70 22.90
C ARG A 661 34.90 -24.90 22.14
N ILE A 662 34.85 -24.97 20.81
CA ILE A 662 36.05 -25.18 19.97
C ILE A 662 37.03 -24.00 20.12
N ILE A 663 36.52 -22.76 20.11
CA ILE A 663 37.37 -21.57 20.31
C ILE A 663 38.06 -21.62 21.68
N ASN A 664 37.33 -21.96 22.74
CA ASN A 664 37.88 -22.00 24.10
C ASN A 664 38.91 -23.13 24.25
N GLU A 665 38.61 -24.35 23.80
CA GLU A 665 39.54 -25.49 23.88
C GLU A 665 40.84 -25.25 23.08
N LEU A 666 40.77 -24.54 21.95
CA LEU A 666 41.97 -24.15 21.19
C LEU A 666 42.72 -22.98 21.84
N LYS A 667 42.00 -22.03 22.45
CA LYS A 667 42.61 -20.94 23.21
C LYS A 667 43.40 -21.47 24.41
N ASP A 668 42.92 -22.50 25.09
CA ASP A 668 43.66 -23.19 26.16
C ASP A 668 44.96 -23.83 25.66
N LYS A 669 45.02 -24.19 24.37
CA LYS A 669 46.22 -24.66 23.67
C LYS A 669 47.04 -23.54 23.02
N LYS A 670 46.76 -22.27 23.34
CA LYS A 670 47.39 -21.07 22.75
C LYS A 670 47.20 -20.91 21.23
N ILE A 671 46.16 -21.53 20.68
CA ILE A 671 45.81 -21.44 19.26
C ILE A 671 44.63 -20.48 19.11
N ILE A 672 44.76 -19.47 18.24
CA ILE A 672 43.71 -18.47 18.00
C ILE A 672 43.10 -18.73 16.62
N ILE A 673 41.80 -18.98 16.57
CA ILE A 673 41.08 -19.15 15.30
C ILE A 673 39.98 -18.10 15.17
N GLU A 674 39.79 -17.62 13.94
CA GLU A 674 38.74 -16.66 13.62
C GLU A 674 37.61 -17.34 12.85
N GLN A 675 36.37 -16.93 13.13
CA GLN A 675 35.21 -17.39 12.36
C GLN A 675 35.23 -16.79 10.95
N GLU A 676 34.98 -17.64 9.95
CA GLU A 676 34.75 -17.24 8.56
C GLU A 676 33.29 -16.85 8.32
N ILE A 677 32.37 -17.51 9.04
CA ILE A 677 30.93 -17.31 8.93
C ILE A 677 30.48 -15.98 9.57
N GLU A 678 29.41 -15.40 9.03
CA GLU A 678 28.80 -14.18 9.57
C GLU A 678 27.51 -14.49 10.32
N ILE A 679 27.39 -13.96 11.54
CA ILE A 679 26.15 -13.99 12.33
C ILE A 679 25.36 -12.72 12.05
N ILE A 680 24.20 -12.84 11.41
CA ILE A 680 23.28 -11.71 11.23
C ILE A 680 22.50 -11.51 12.54
N LYS A 681 22.93 -10.51 13.32
CA LYS A 681 22.39 -10.19 14.66
C LYS A 681 22.14 -8.70 14.86
N ASP A 682 21.55 -8.34 16.00
CA ASP A 682 21.42 -6.94 16.39
C ASP A 682 22.71 -6.43 17.05
N GLU A 683 23.51 -5.63 16.33
CA GLU A 683 24.76 -5.07 16.85
C GLU A 683 24.57 -4.15 18.08
N ARG A 684 23.38 -3.57 18.28
CA ARG A 684 23.12 -2.66 19.41
C ARG A 684 22.95 -3.34 20.77
N PHE A 685 22.75 -4.66 20.80
CA PHE A 685 22.60 -5.41 22.06
C PHE A 685 23.90 -6.01 22.60
N PHE A 686 25.00 -5.95 21.84
CA PHE A 686 26.27 -6.58 22.22
C PHE A 686 27.41 -5.61 22.54
N ASN A 687 27.21 -4.30 22.36
CA ASN A 687 28.18 -3.28 22.82
C ASN A 687 28.04 -2.92 24.31
N ASN A 688 27.19 -3.62 25.08
CA ASN A 688 27.03 -3.43 26.53
C ASN A 688 27.57 -4.61 27.37
N SER A 689 28.50 -5.41 26.85
CA SER A 689 29.16 -6.47 27.64
C SER A 689 30.69 -6.41 27.58
N VAL A 690 31.25 -5.24 27.29
CA VAL A 690 32.64 -4.87 27.58
C VAL A 690 32.64 -3.39 27.98
N LEU A 691 32.32 -3.12 29.23
CA LEU A 691 32.83 -2.00 30.02
C LEU A 691 33.01 -2.53 31.44
#